data_AF-A0A4Q2XJD1-F1
#
_entry.id   AF-A0A4Q2XJD1-F1
#
_cell.length_a   1.000
_cell.length_b   1.000
_cell.length_c   1.000
_cell.angle_alpha   90.00
_cell.angle_beta   90.00
_cell.angle_gamma   90.00
#
_symmetry.space_group_name_H-M   'P 1'
#
loop_
_entity.id
_entity.type
_entity.pdbx_description
1 polymer ?
#
loop_
_entity_poly.entity_id
_entity_poly.type
_entity_poly.pdbx_seq_one_letter_code
_entity_poly.pdbx_strand_id
1 'polypeptide(L)'
;MSTSSDPASFPHRASSPSGLSAELNANGSVRRMDCGDVMLNVFLGNEAEGGTTNLFLRDDGRSTPLLGPGSQSSYQVGERGLVAIGSVGDVNYKVRLVLAESATAWFWHVELENTGGKTVMRDLIHTQDIAIANYGATRLNEFYVSQYVDHSPVDHPEKGVAVASRQNQAMGGRYPWTVIGSLGRSAGWSTDALQFHGLATRHGEPPVGLTEGLPGERLQHEHSLVGIQDEAVVIEPGAKVRRGFFGWFEADKPTATAAEDARFIDAALALPEATCPAWPDDLSGAKPAASLFATAPLLETADLSDEEIESYFGNGQLHQEREDGKAWSFFTPGGSHVVMKRKELEVLRPHGEILRSGGSLLPDESALTSTAWMNGVFHSMITQGHVSINRFLSTCHSYLGLFRSHGQRVFAEVDGAWRLLGMPSAFEMRPDSCRWIYKHGGGVIEVVSTAPDDRHELGLSLRVLSGNATRFLISHHVALNGDDGSASVPAQFEVKGSTIAVRAIPDSDVGRRFPEGTFEIAAGEGTGIERSGGDELLFADNSGHNQPFVCFITQSANRAELVIRGKLVAEANEQPGRFWETIASGLEIHAPETCELAPAANRAGEIFPWFIHNALIHFLSPRGLEQYSGGGWGTRDVCQGPVELLLALGRFEPVRDLLCRVFRQQNADGDWPQWFMFFERERGIRPGDSHGDIVYWPLLALAQYLSATGDASLLEEQIPYFEHDASKAEVATIDSHVERALDLIRRRVIGGTNLAAYGHGDWNDSLQPAKPDMRERLCSSWTVTLNYQTELALAAAFRQLGDVKRAEGLEARAATILEEFQDVLVVDEVLAGLAYFQEAGKPDYLLHPRDTTTGLSYSLLAMIHAIINDMFSPDQAEAHLALIRKHLTGPDGARLFDKPMAYHGGLQTNFQRAESASFFGREIGIMYTHAHLRYCEALARFGDADGFFHALGQLNPIAVRDLVESATPRQANCYYSSSDAAFKDRYEAYDEYARVNNGSVDLEGGWRVYSSGAGICVRLIMHCFLGLRVETESLVIDPVIPTKLDGMKATLELAGQPVTVIYQTGNTGSGPVSAELNGKPLEFTREENLYRTAGIRIMAESWKKLLTGRNDTLVISLT
;
A
#
# COMPACT_ATOMS: atom_id res chain seq x y z
N MET A 1 38.30 20.97 -39.01
CA MET A 1 36.94 21.05 -39.54
C MET A 1 36.04 21.38 -38.36
N SER A 2 35.47 22.58 -38.36
CA SER A 2 34.58 23.08 -37.30
C SER A 2 33.24 22.36 -37.44
N THR A 3 33.01 21.30 -36.66
CA THR A 3 31.68 20.73 -36.46
C THR A 3 30.90 21.73 -35.62
N SER A 4 29.98 22.48 -36.23
CA SER A 4 28.92 23.14 -35.49
C SER A 4 28.17 22.05 -34.73
N SER A 5 28.27 22.05 -33.41
CA SER A 5 27.50 21.16 -32.55
C SER A 5 26.01 21.47 -32.75
N ASP A 6 25.24 20.50 -33.22
CA ASP A 6 23.80 20.54 -33.02
C ASP A 6 23.53 20.73 -31.51
N PRO A 7 22.54 21.55 -31.12
CA PRO A 7 22.15 21.65 -29.72
C PRO A 7 21.78 20.26 -29.20
N ALA A 8 22.35 19.86 -28.07
CA ALA A 8 22.08 18.56 -27.47
C ALA A 8 20.58 18.39 -27.19
N SER A 9 20.00 17.26 -27.58
CA SER A 9 18.63 16.91 -27.22
C SER A 9 18.59 16.35 -25.80
N PHE A 10 17.73 16.89 -24.94
CA PHE A 10 17.52 16.38 -23.58
C PHE A 10 16.23 15.53 -23.48
N PRO A 11 16.21 14.47 -22.65
CA PRO A 11 17.33 13.96 -21.85
C PRO A 11 18.47 13.42 -22.72
N HIS A 12 19.71 13.77 -22.38
CA HIS A 12 20.91 13.37 -23.11
C HIS A 12 21.43 12.05 -22.57
N ARG A 13 21.71 11.09 -23.46
CA ARG A 13 22.22 9.77 -23.06
C ARG A 13 23.74 9.70 -23.22
N ALA A 14 24.46 9.70 -22.10
CA ALA A 14 25.86 9.33 -22.06
C ALA A 14 25.99 7.80 -21.98
N SER A 15 26.88 7.19 -22.76
CA SER A 15 27.05 5.73 -22.82
C SER A 15 28.52 5.33 -22.84
N SER A 16 28.81 4.16 -22.28
CA SER A 16 30.13 3.53 -22.32
C SER A 16 30.12 2.27 -23.18
N PRO A 17 31.26 1.91 -23.83
CA PRO A 17 31.45 0.59 -24.43
C PRO A 17 31.19 -0.60 -23.48
N SER A 18 31.25 -0.41 -22.17
CA SER A 18 30.95 -1.45 -21.17
C SER A 18 29.47 -1.78 -21.04
N GLY A 19 28.58 -1.02 -21.70
CA GLY A 19 27.13 -1.19 -21.63
C GLY A 19 26.43 -0.33 -20.57
N LEU A 20 27.19 0.37 -19.72
CA LEU A 20 26.66 1.35 -18.78
C LEU A 20 26.27 2.64 -19.51
N SER A 21 25.10 3.19 -19.17
CA SER A 21 24.63 4.48 -19.68
C SER A 21 23.99 5.32 -18.58
N ALA A 22 24.03 6.64 -18.73
CA ALA A 22 23.36 7.61 -17.88
C ALA A 22 22.54 8.58 -18.74
N GLU A 23 21.25 8.71 -18.44
CA GLU A 23 20.40 9.75 -18.98
C GLU A 23 20.47 10.98 -18.09
N LEU A 24 20.69 12.13 -18.71
CA LEU A 24 20.95 13.40 -18.03
C LEU A 24 19.92 14.44 -18.50
N ASN A 25 19.35 15.17 -17.54
CA ASN A 25 18.42 16.26 -17.82
C ASN A 25 19.18 17.56 -18.16
N ALA A 26 18.50 18.50 -18.82
CA ALA A 26 19.03 19.83 -19.14
C ALA A 26 19.39 20.62 -17.88
N ASN A 27 18.64 20.39 -16.79
CA ASN A 27 18.95 20.93 -15.47
C ASN A 27 20.19 20.32 -14.78
N GLY A 28 20.85 19.36 -15.44
CA GLY A 28 22.08 18.69 -14.99
C GLY A 28 21.90 17.64 -13.90
N SER A 29 20.66 17.26 -13.59
CA SER A 29 20.38 16.08 -12.77
C SER A 29 20.55 14.78 -13.57
N VAL A 30 20.86 13.69 -12.85
CA VAL A 30 20.74 12.34 -13.39
C VAL A 30 19.27 11.97 -13.43
N ARG A 31 18.79 11.63 -14.61
CA ARG A 31 17.43 11.10 -14.80
C ARG A 31 17.38 9.62 -14.43
N ARG A 32 18.31 8.83 -14.97
CA ARG A 32 18.52 7.42 -14.64
C ARG A 32 19.88 6.93 -15.13
N MET A 33 20.30 5.78 -14.62
CA MET A 33 21.44 5.01 -15.06
C MET A 33 20.99 3.58 -15.36
N ASP A 34 21.52 3.02 -16.44
CA ASP A 34 21.14 1.69 -16.94
C ASP A 34 22.38 0.91 -17.34
N CYS A 35 22.36 -0.41 -17.12
CA CYS A 35 23.33 -1.34 -17.68
C CYS A 35 22.59 -2.50 -18.34
N GLY A 36 22.52 -2.47 -19.68
CA GLY A 36 21.69 -3.42 -20.43
C GLY A 36 20.21 -3.21 -20.14
N ASP A 37 19.55 -4.24 -19.60
CA ASP A 37 18.12 -4.25 -19.22
C ASP A 37 17.86 -3.91 -17.74
N VAL A 38 18.92 -3.69 -16.96
CA VAL A 38 18.85 -3.36 -15.53
C VAL A 38 19.00 -1.86 -15.34
N MET A 39 18.01 -1.24 -14.72
CA MET A 39 18.07 0.14 -14.25
C MET A 39 18.66 0.17 -12.83
N LEU A 40 19.62 1.07 -12.61
CA LEU A 40 20.27 1.23 -11.31
C LEU A 40 19.38 2.01 -10.34
N ASN A 41 18.77 3.11 -10.79
CA ASN A 41 17.96 4.00 -9.95
C ASN A 41 16.62 3.39 -9.50
N VAL A 42 16.08 3.90 -8.39
CA VAL A 42 14.71 3.69 -7.95
C VAL A 42 13.79 4.75 -8.56
N PHE A 43 14.18 6.02 -8.46
CA PHE A 43 13.38 7.16 -8.88
C PHE A 43 13.94 7.80 -10.13
N LEU A 44 13.06 8.30 -10.99
CA LEU A 44 13.46 9.00 -12.21
C LEU A 44 13.57 10.49 -11.94
N GLY A 45 14.73 11.06 -12.26
CA GLY A 45 14.92 12.50 -12.22
C GLY A 45 14.18 13.22 -13.36
N ASN A 46 13.65 14.41 -13.10
CA ASN A 46 12.90 15.21 -14.08
C ASN A 46 13.43 16.65 -14.19
N GLU A 47 12.93 17.41 -15.19
CA GLU A 47 13.37 18.80 -15.42
C GLU A 47 12.83 19.76 -14.35
N ALA A 48 11.70 19.43 -13.73
CA ALA A 48 11.06 20.28 -12.73
C ALA A 48 11.85 20.32 -11.41
N GLU A 49 12.30 19.18 -10.90
CA GLU A 49 12.83 19.05 -9.54
C GLU A 49 14.22 18.40 -9.48
N GLY A 50 14.66 17.76 -10.58
CA GLY A 50 15.88 16.97 -10.61
C GLY A 50 15.61 15.53 -10.15
N GLY A 51 16.60 14.89 -9.53
CA GLY A 51 16.51 13.51 -9.03
C GLY A 51 17.24 13.36 -7.69
N THR A 52 17.11 12.17 -7.09
CA THR A 52 17.68 11.82 -5.78
C THR A 52 19.20 11.61 -5.81
N THR A 53 19.75 11.28 -6.98
CA THR A 53 21.20 11.21 -7.19
C THR A 53 21.80 12.62 -7.18
N ASN A 54 22.64 12.93 -6.19
CA ASN A 54 23.30 14.23 -6.10
C ASN A 54 24.68 14.14 -5.40
N LEU A 55 25.41 15.24 -5.49
CA LEU A 55 26.63 15.51 -4.75
C LEU A 55 26.41 16.79 -3.96
N PHE A 56 26.68 16.76 -2.66
CA PHE A 56 26.49 17.91 -1.78
C PHE A 56 27.84 18.35 -1.23
N LEU A 57 28.16 19.63 -1.40
CA LEU A 57 29.28 20.28 -0.73
C LEU A 57 28.78 20.90 0.58
N ARG A 58 29.35 20.46 1.71
CA ARG A 58 29.02 21.06 3.02
C ARG A 58 30.06 22.08 3.43
N ASP A 59 29.57 23.17 4.02
CA ASP A 59 30.34 24.18 4.73
C ASP A 59 29.92 24.25 6.21
N ASP A 60 30.44 25.22 6.97
CA ASP A 60 30.04 25.46 8.36
C ASP A 60 28.58 25.92 8.44
N GLY A 61 27.65 24.96 8.49
CA GLY A 61 26.22 25.17 8.72
C GLY A 61 25.35 25.27 7.47
N ARG A 62 25.89 25.03 6.26
CA ARG A 62 25.11 24.94 5.01
C ARG A 62 25.58 23.78 4.13
N SER A 63 24.68 23.34 3.26
CA SER A 63 24.93 22.33 2.25
C SER A 63 24.47 22.84 0.89
N THR A 64 25.27 22.67 -0.15
CA THR A 64 24.92 23.08 -1.51
C THR A 64 24.91 21.86 -2.44
N PRO A 65 23.79 21.54 -3.12
CA PRO A 65 23.79 20.54 -4.17
C PRO A 65 24.64 21.01 -5.36
N LEU A 66 25.41 20.12 -5.95
CA LEU A 66 26.27 20.40 -7.10
C LEU A 66 25.61 20.00 -8.42
N LEU A 67 24.53 19.22 -8.38
CA LEU A 67 23.74 18.77 -9.51
C LEU A 67 22.27 19.21 -9.39
N GLY A 68 21.56 19.18 -10.53
CA GLY A 68 20.14 19.47 -10.61
C GLY A 68 19.77 20.97 -10.46
N PRO A 69 18.47 21.28 -10.44
CA PRO A 69 17.95 22.65 -10.51
C PRO A 69 18.21 23.47 -9.24
N GLY A 70 18.48 22.82 -8.11
CA GLY A 70 18.88 23.49 -6.86
C GLY A 70 20.33 23.95 -6.82
N SER A 71 21.16 23.51 -7.78
CA SER A 71 22.57 23.92 -7.85
C SER A 71 22.75 25.27 -8.55
N GLN A 72 23.93 25.90 -8.36
CA GLN A 72 24.34 27.07 -9.14
C GLN A 72 25.16 26.68 -10.38
N SER A 73 25.08 25.42 -10.79
CA SER A 73 25.95 24.87 -11.82
C SER A 73 25.54 25.28 -13.23
N SER A 74 26.54 25.44 -14.09
CA SER A 74 26.42 25.38 -15.54
C SER A 74 26.90 24.01 -16.02
N TYR A 75 26.23 23.44 -17.03
CA TYR A 75 26.47 22.08 -17.47
C TYR A 75 26.92 21.98 -18.92
N GLN A 76 27.74 20.96 -19.18
CA GLN A 76 28.07 20.46 -20.50
C GLN A 76 27.97 18.93 -20.48
N VAL A 77 27.28 18.37 -21.45
CA VAL A 77 27.17 16.92 -21.63
C VAL A 77 28.12 16.44 -22.71
N GLY A 78 28.65 15.23 -22.53
CA GLY A 78 29.52 14.55 -23.49
C GLY A 78 29.06 13.14 -23.76
N GLU A 79 29.82 12.42 -24.59
CA GLU A 79 29.51 11.04 -24.96
C GLU A 79 29.50 10.08 -23.76
N ARG A 80 30.38 10.29 -22.79
CA ARG A 80 30.62 9.39 -21.64
C ARG A 80 30.34 10.01 -20.26
N GLY A 81 29.62 11.14 -20.20
CA GLY A 81 29.18 11.72 -18.94
C GLY A 81 28.88 13.21 -19.04
N LEU A 82 29.09 13.92 -17.93
CA LEU A 82 28.81 15.36 -17.81
C LEU A 82 29.94 16.10 -17.11
N VAL A 83 30.03 17.39 -17.38
CA VAL A 83 30.85 18.34 -16.64
C VAL A 83 29.93 19.43 -16.10
N ALA A 84 30.06 19.75 -14.82
CA ALA A 84 29.38 20.86 -14.18
C ALA A 84 30.40 21.80 -13.55
N ILE A 85 30.16 23.11 -13.63
CA ILE A 85 30.99 24.11 -12.97
C ILE A 85 30.11 25.08 -12.19
N GLY A 86 30.60 25.56 -11.06
CA GLY A 86 29.91 26.57 -10.27
C GLY A 86 30.77 27.09 -9.13
N SER A 87 30.15 27.87 -8.25
CA SER A 87 30.80 28.47 -7.09
C SER A 87 29.86 28.51 -5.90
N VAL A 88 30.41 28.29 -4.70
CA VAL A 88 29.72 28.46 -3.42
C VAL A 88 30.57 29.37 -2.53
N GLY A 89 30.12 30.61 -2.33
CA GLY A 89 30.94 31.62 -1.68
C GLY A 89 32.29 31.78 -2.40
N ASP A 90 33.38 31.64 -1.64
CA ASP A 90 34.76 31.74 -2.15
C ASP A 90 35.33 30.38 -2.61
N VAL A 91 34.50 29.36 -2.86
CA VAL A 91 34.93 28.05 -3.35
C VAL A 91 34.37 27.81 -4.73
N ASN A 92 35.23 27.77 -5.74
CA ASN A 92 34.86 27.29 -7.07
C ASN A 92 34.89 25.77 -7.09
N TYR A 93 33.93 25.16 -7.76
CA TYR A 93 33.88 23.71 -7.92
C TYR A 93 33.75 23.31 -9.39
N LYS A 94 34.30 22.15 -9.70
CA LYS A 94 34.07 21.43 -10.95
C LYS A 94 33.68 19.99 -10.63
N VAL A 95 32.60 19.52 -11.24
CA VAL A 95 32.12 18.15 -11.13
C VAL A 95 32.24 17.46 -12.47
N ARG A 96 32.61 16.19 -12.48
CA ARG A 96 32.59 15.34 -13.67
C ARG A 96 32.01 13.97 -13.38
N LEU A 97 31.05 13.54 -14.18
CA LEU A 97 30.68 12.13 -14.31
C LEU A 97 31.51 11.50 -15.42
N VAL A 98 32.10 10.32 -15.17
CA VAL A 98 32.81 9.53 -16.17
C VAL A 98 32.35 8.08 -16.09
N LEU A 99 31.80 7.54 -17.19
CA LEU A 99 31.48 6.12 -17.33
C LEU A 99 32.71 5.39 -17.88
N ALA A 100 33.24 4.37 -17.18
CA ALA A 100 34.48 3.68 -17.54
C ALA A 100 34.35 2.84 -18.81
N GLU A 101 35.37 2.83 -19.69
CA GLU A 101 35.28 2.11 -20.98
C GLU A 101 35.31 0.60 -20.83
N SER A 102 36.21 0.09 -19.99
CA SER A 102 36.55 -1.34 -19.93
C SER A 102 35.77 -2.12 -18.88
N ALA A 103 34.94 -1.45 -18.08
CA ALA A 103 34.16 -2.07 -17.02
C ALA A 103 32.85 -1.29 -16.77
N THR A 104 31.88 -1.97 -16.18
CA THR A 104 30.60 -1.40 -15.73
C THR A 104 30.78 -0.61 -14.44
N ALA A 105 31.58 0.45 -14.52
CA ALA A 105 31.91 1.34 -13.41
C ALA A 105 31.73 2.81 -13.80
N TRP A 106 31.46 3.65 -12.82
CA TRP A 106 31.35 5.10 -12.99
C TRP A 106 32.08 5.85 -11.89
N PHE A 107 32.47 7.09 -12.21
CA PHE A 107 33.23 7.95 -11.32
C PHE A 107 32.64 9.35 -11.29
N TRP A 108 32.45 9.87 -10.09
CA TRP A 108 32.23 11.29 -9.83
C TRP A 108 33.53 11.91 -9.37
N HIS A 109 34.05 12.88 -10.13
CA HIS A 109 35.22 13.68 -9.73
C HIS A 109 34.79 15.08 -9.33
N VAL A 110 35.27 15.56 -8.19
CA VAL A 110 35.01 16.92 -7.69
C VAL A 110 36.33 17.62 -7.43
N GLU A 111 36.60 18.71 -8.15
CA GLU A 111 37.72 19.62 -7.89
C GLU A 111 37.18 20.87 -7.17
N LEU A 112 37.75 21.18 -6.00
CA LEU A 112 37.42 22.35 -5.20
C LEU A 112 38.62 23.30 -5.19
N GLU A 113 38.39 24.56 -5.52
CA GLU A 113 39.39 25.63 -5.51
C GLU A 113 38.96 26.73 -4.55
N ASN A 114 39.78 27.00 -3.53
CA ASN A 114 39.54 28.11 -2.61
C ASN A 114 40.08 29.40 -3.23
N THR A 115 39.18 30.27 -3.70
CA THR A 115 39.52 31.58 -4.27
C THR A 115 39.54 32.68 -3.21
N GLY A 116 39.17 32.36 -1.97
CA GLY A 116 39.10 33.27 -0.84
C GLY A 116 40.44 33.49 -0.13
N GLY A 117 40.44 34.42 0.82
CA GLY A 117 41.62 34.78 1.60
C GLY A 117 41.83 33.97 2.89
N LYS A 118 40.98 32.96 3.17
CA LYS A 118 41.02 32.16 4.40
C LYS A 118 41.00 30.68 4.09
N THR A 119 41.71 29.88 4.89
CA THR A 119 41.60 28.42 4.86
C THR A 119 40.16 27.99 5.13
N VAL A 120 39.65 27.03 4.35
CA VAL A 120 38.30 26.48 4.52
C VAL A 120 38.36 24.97 4.71
N MET A 121 37.43 24.44 5.49
CA MET A 121 37.21 23.00 5.64
C MET A 121 35.92 22.61 4.96
N ARG A 122 35.94 21.57 4.13
CA ARG A 122 34.77 21.12 3.36
C ARG A 122 34.69 19.60 3.38
N ASP A 123 33.51 19.03 3.31
CA ASP A 123 33.34 17.62 2.96
C ASP A 123 32.33 17.48 1.81
N LEU A 124 32.20 16.25 1.32
CA LEU A 124 31.27 15.91 0.25
C LEU A 124 30.39 14.74 0.68
N ILE A 125 29.12 14.80 0.31
CA ILE A 125 28.19 13.67 0.41
C ILE A 125 27.68 13.31 -0.98
N HIS A 126 27.76 12.03 -1.33
CA HIS A 126 27.10 11.46 -2.50
C HIS A 126 25.88 10.66 -2.08
N THR A 127 24.75 10.92 -2.73
CA THR A 127 23.56 10.06 -2.68
C THR A 127 23.32 9.38 -4.02
N GLN A 128 22.97 8.10 -4.00
CA GLN A 128 22.57 7.31 -5.16
C GLN A 128 21.44 6.38 -4.73
N ASP A 129 20.26 6.56 -5.29
CA ASP A 129 19.15 5.62 -5.14
C ASP A 129 19.43 4.34 -5.95
N ILE A 130 19.11 3.16 -5.38
CA ILE A 130 19.50 1.86 -5.93
C ILE A 130 18.34 0.86 -5.96
N ALA A 131 17.78 0.61 -7.14
CA ALA A 131 16.84 -0.49 -7.38
C ALA A 131 17.55 -1.73 -7.93
N ILE A 132 18.54 -1.52 -8.82
CA ILE A 132 19.25 -2.56 -9.60
C ILE A 132 18.29 -3.64 -10.12
N ALA A 133 17.22 -3.18 -10.76
CA ALA A 133 16.09 -3.99 -11.20
C ALA A 133 15.65 -3.63 -12.62
N ASN A 134 14.87 -4.51 -13.25
CA ASN A 134 14.26 -4.22 -14.54
C ASN A 134 13.32 -3.02 -14.43
N TYR A 135 13.32 -2.16 -15.44
CA TYR A 135 12.52 -0.92 -15.45
C TYR A 135 11.06 -1.12 -15.01
N GLY A 136 10.37 -2.10 -15.61
CA GLY A 136 8.97 -2.37 -15.30
C GLY A 136 8.71 -2.82 -13.86
N ALA A 137 9.67 -3.48 -13.20
CA ALA A 137 9.56 -3.86 -11.80
C ALA A 137 9.63 -2.61 -10.89
N THR A 138 10.59 -1.73 -11.14
CA THR A 138 10.73 -0.47 -10.39
C THR A 138 9.51 0.44 -10.57
N ARG A 139 9.02 0.57 -11.81
CA ARG A 139 7.83 1.39 -12.10
C ARG A 139 6.52 0.79 -11.59
N LEU A 140 6.49 -0.51 -11.27
CA LEU A 140 5.34 -1.12 -10.64
C LEU A 140 5.17 -0.58 -9.23
N ASN A 141 6.21 -0.67 -8.39
CA ASN A 141 6.20 -0.12 -7.03
C ASN A 141 7.62 0.06 -6.48
N GLU A 142 8.04 1.30 -6.22
CA GLU A 142 9.39 1.59 -5.73
C GLU A 142 9.65 1.08 -4.30
N PHE A 143 8.62 1.12 -3.45
CA PHE A 143 8.69 0.58 -2.09
C PHE A 143 8.97 -0.92 -2.14
N TYR A 144 8.19 -1.64 -2.95
CA TYR A 144 8.30 -3.09 -3.05
C TYR A 144 9.66 -3.54 -3.56
N VAL A 145 10.21 -2.88 -4.58
CA VAL A 145 11.55 -3.23 -5.10
C VAL A 145 12.63 -2.99 -4.04
N SER A 146 12.53 -1.91 -3.26
CA SER A 146 13.49 -1.60 -2.20
C SER A 146 13.51 -2.65 -1.08
N GLN A 147 12.37 -3.28 -0.77
CA GLN A 147 12.25 -4.33 0.26
C GLN A 147 13.09 -5.59 0.00
N TYR A 148 13.66 -5.73 -1.21
CA TYR A 148 14.47 -6.88 -1.63
C TYR A 148 15.90 -6.49 -2.02
N VAL A 149 16.29 -5.22 -1.86
CA VAL A 149 17.68 -4.80 -2.03
C VAL A 149 18.40 -5.06 -0.71
N ASP A 150 19.35 -6.00 -0.70
CA ASP A 150 20.20 -6.26 0.45
C ASP A 150 21.40 -5.32 0.45
N HIS A 151 21.38 -4.33 1.34
CA HIS A 151 22.55 -3.51 1.63
C HIS A 151 23.51 -4.17 2.62
N SER A 152 24.80 -4.16 2.28
CA SER A 152 25.88 -4.74 3.08
C SER A 152 27.10 -3.79 3.08
N PRO A 153 27.62 -3.37 4.24
CA PRO A 153 28.85 -2.61 4.30
C PRO A 153 30.05 -3.49 3.91
N VAL A 154 30.99 -2.92 3.17
CA VAL A 154 32.23 -3.57 2.74
C VAL A 154 33.40 -2.70 3.20
N ASP A 155 34.14 -3.19 4.18
CA ASP A 155 35.32 -2.51 4.71
C ASP A 155 36.49 -2.56 3.71
N HIS A 156 37.12 -1.41 3.48
CA HIS A 156 38.34 -1.31 2.69
C HIS A 156 39.44 -0.54 3.45
N PRO A 157 40.66 -1.10 3.60
CA PRO A 157 41.71 -0.51 4.43
C PRO A 157 42.04 0.95 4.11
N GLU A 158 42.07 1.31 2.83
CA GLU A 158 42.43 2.66 2.38
C GLU A 158 41.23 3.58 2.20
N LYS A 159 40.05 3.02 1.87
CA LYS A 159 38.88 3.80 1.42
C LYS A 159 37.78 3.93 2.46
N GLY A 160 37.96 3.31 3.64
CA GLY A 160 36.90 3.26 4.65
C GLY A 160 35.82 2.28 4.21
N VAL A 161 34.56 2.57 4.54
CA VAL A 161 33.43 1.71 4.19
C VAL A 161 32.87 2.08 2.82
N ALA A 162 32.67 1.08 1.98
CA ALA A 162 31.81 1.15 0.80
C ALA A 162 30.50 0.41 1.08
N VAL A 163 29.43 0.74 0.37
CA VAL A 163 28.14 0.05 0.50
C VAL A 163 27.91 -0.80 -0.74
N ALA A 164 27.75 -2.09 -0.53
CA ALA A 164 27.33 -3.03 -1.55
C ALA A 164 25.82 -3.27 -1.46
N SER A 165 25.16 -3.43 -2.60
CA SER A 165 23.72 -3.67 -2.70
C SER A 165 23.46 -4.83 -3.65
N ARG A 166 22.65 -5.82 -3.22
CA ARG A 166 22.24 -6.97 -4.04
C ARG A 166 20.73 -7.00 -4.21
N GLN A 167 20.23 -7.11 -5.43
CA GLN A 167 18.80 -7.36 -5.65
C GLN A 167 18.52 -8.85 -5.43
N ASN A 168 17.71 -9.17 -4.42
CA ASN A 168 17.38 -10.54 -4.05
C ASN A 168 16.22 -11.12 -4.85
N GLN A 169 15.42 -10.29 -5.54
CA GLN A 169 14.49 -10.76 -6.56
C GLN A 169 15.21 -11.03 -7.88
N ALA A 170 14.95 -12.18 -8.49
CA ALA A 170 15.60 -12.54 -9.75
C ALA A 170 15.16 -11.61 -10.90
N MET A 171 16.14 -10.99 -11.56
CA MET A 171 15.96 -10.19 -12.77
C MET A 171 16.31 -11.03 -14.00
N GLY A 172 15.31 -11.78 -14.49
CA GLY A 172 15.52 -12.76 -15.57
C GLY A 172 16.47 -13.90 -15.17
N GLY A 173 16.39 -14.37 -13.91
CA GLY A 173 17.25 -15.41 -13.37
C GLY A 173 18.61 -14.93 -12.82
N ARG A 174 18.92 -13.65 -12.95
CA ARG A 174 20.14 -13.02 -12.41
C ARG A 174 19.85 -12.23 -11.14
N TYR A 175 20.87 -11.99 -10.33
CA TYR A 175 20.79 -11.18 -9.11
C TYR A 175 21.76 -10.00 -9.23
N PRO A 176 21.33 -8.87 -9.81
CA PRO A 176 22.19 -7.70 -9.98
C PRO A 176 22.82 -7.23 -8.66
N TRP A 177 24.01 -6.68 -8.75
CA TRP A 177 24.81 -6.25 -7.60
C TRP A 177 25.60 -4.98 -7.91
N THR A 178 25.78 -4.13 -6.90
CA THR A 178 26.61 -2.92 -7.01
C THR A 178 27.42 -2.68 -5.75
N VAL A 179 28.52 -1.93 -5.85
CA VAL A 179 29.23 -1.33 -4.71
C VAL A 179 29.58 0.12 -5.00
N ILE A 180 29.32 1.00 -4.03
CA ILE A 180 29.56 2.45 -4.13
C ILE A 180 30.44 2.90 -2.96
N GLY A 181 31.46 3.72 -3.25
CA GLY A 181 32.39 4.21 -2.24
C GLY A 181 33.06 5.53 -2.60
N SER A 182 33.92 6.03 -1.71
CA SER A 182 34.70 7.26 -1.91
C SER A 182 36.00 6.96 -2.69
N LEU A 183 36.38 7.87 -3.59
CA LEU A 183 37.74 7.89 -4.18
C LEU A 183 38.79 8.38 -3.17
N GLY A 184 38.37 9.17 -2.19
CA GLY A 184 39.15 9.55 -1.02
C GLY A 184 39.06 8.45 0.04
N ARG A 185 38.37 8.76 1.15
CA ARG A 185 38.12 7.84 2.25
C ARG A 185 36.76 8.17 2.87
N SER A 186 35.87 7.19 2.97
CA SER A 186 34.55 7.38 3.58
C SER A 186 34.66 7.61 5.09
N ALA A 187 33.98 8.65 5.57
CA ALA A 187 33.81 9.00 6.98
C ALA A 187 32.44 8.56 7.54
N GLY A 188 31.45 8.33 6.67
CA GLY A 188 30.09 7.94 7.05
C GLY A 188 29.32 7.39 5.85
N TRP A 189 28.25 6.63 6.11
CA TRP A 189 27.40 6.02 5.09
C TRP A 189 25.96 5.82 5.58
N SER A 190 25.04 5.60 4.65
CA SER A 190 23.62 5.26 4.89
C SER A 190 23.09 4.38 3.76
N THR A 191 21.97 3.67 3.99
CA THR A 191 21.41 2.74 3.01
C THR A 191 19.95 2.99 2.64
N ASP A 192 19.26 3.89 3.35
CA ASP A 192 17.88 4.26 3.02
C ASP A 192 17.71 5.79 3.01
N ALA A 193 16.81 6.27 2.15
CA ALA A 193 16.48 7.68 2.05
C ALA A 193 15.90 8.24 3.35
N LEU A 194 15.28 7.42 4.22
CA LEU A 194 14.82 7.84 5.53
C LEU A 194 15.98 8.30 6.45
N GLN A 195 17.15 7.67 6.35
CA GLN A 195 18.34 8.11 7.09
C GLN A 195 18.93 9.43 6.56
N PHE A 196 18.79 9.69 5.25
CA PHE A 196 19.34 10.88 4.62
C PHE A 196 18.38 12.08 4.68
N HIS A 197 17.12 11.88 4.29
CA HIS A 197 16.10 12.93 4.23
C HIS A 197 15.37 13.12 5.57
N GLY A 198 15.16 12.04 6.31
CA GLY A 198 14.21 12.01 7.43
C GLY A 198 12.81 12.43 7.00
N LEU A 199 11.95 12.71 7.98
CA LEU A 199 10.66 13.37 7.73
C LEU A 199 10.83 14.89 7.47
N ALA A 200 12.00 15.45 7.80
CA ALA A 200 12.35 16.87 7.60
C ALA A 200 12.08 17.36 6.17
N THR A 201 12.48 16.59 5.15
CA THR A 201 12.26 16.96 3.74
C THR A 201 10.77 17.09 3.39
N ARG A 202 9.93 16.20 3.93
CA ARG A 202 8.46 16.28 3.80
C ARG A 202 7.92 17.55 4.44
N HIS A 203 8.54 18.02 5.52
CA HIS A 203 8.15 19.22 6.26
C HIS A 203 8.64 20.52 5.61
N GLY A 204 9.49 20.43 4.58
CA GLY A 204 10.13 21.61 3.97
C GLY A 204 11.43 22.02 4.64
N GLU A 205 11.96 21.19 5.54
CA GLU A 205 13.24 21.39 6.19
C GLU A 205 14.38 20.70 5.41
N PRO A 206 15.65 21.11 5.62
CA PRO A 206 16.79 20.45 5.00
C PRO A 206 16.90 18.96 5.40
N PRO A 207 17.40 18.08 4.50
CA PRO A 207 17.70 16.69 4.82
C PRO A 207 18.58 16.53 6.07
N VAL A 208 18.21 15.60 6.97
CA VAL A 208 18.95 15.34 8.22
C VAL A 208 20.39 14.91 7.97
N GLY A 209 20.64 14.10 6.94
CA GLY A 209 21.99 13.66 6.56
C GLY A 209 22.92 14.79 6.10
N LEU A 210 22.36 15.92 5.67
CA LEU A 210 23.14 17.11 5.31
C LEU A 210 23.45 18.00 6.51
N THR A 211 22.61 17.98 7.54
CA THR A 211 22.78 18.79 8.74
C THR A 211 23.61 18.07 9.79
N GLU A 212 23.35 16.78 10.00
CA GLU A 212 24.00 15.95 11.03
C GLU A 212 25.17 15.11 10.49
N GLY A 213 25.15 14.74 9.21
CA GLY A 213 26.05 13.74 8.63
C GLY A 213 25.40 12.36 8.51
N LEU A 214 26.08 11.44 7.84
CA LEU A 214 25.54 10.09 7.64
C LEU A 214 25.81 9.21 8.87
N PRO A 215 24.83 8.38 9.30
CA PRO A 215 24.90 7.69 10.59
C PRO A 215 25.91 6.54 10.65
N GLY A 216 26.39 6.02 9.51
CA GLY A 216 27.35 4.92 9.45
C GLY A 216 26.74 3.57 9.82
N GLU A 217 25.44 3.40 9.57
CA GLU A 217 24.69 2.19 9.90
C GLU A 217 23.72 1.80 8.78
N ARG A 218 23.39 0.51 8.74
CA ARG A 218 22.43 -0.06 7.80
C ARG A 218 21.01 0.20 8.29
N LEU A 219 20.13 0.54 7.36
CA LEU A 219 18.68 0.49 7.46
C LEU A 219 18.13 -0.17 6.20
N GLN A 220 17.46 -1.32 6.35
CA GLN A 220 16.70 -1.98 5.31
C GLN A 220 15.27 -1.49 5.39
N HIS A 221 14.84 -0.65 4.45
CA HIS A 221 13.51 -0.07 4.46
C HIS A 221 13.00 0.14 3.02
N GLU A 222 12.06 1.05 2.82
CA GLU A 222 11.28 1.16 1.58
C GLU A 222 11.81 2.20 0.57
N HIS A 223 12.97 2.82 0.81
CA HIS A 223 13.56 3.83 -0.08
C HIS A 223 15.07 3.60 -0.24
N SER A 224 15.44 2.48 -0.87
CA SER A 224 16.83 2.08 -1.08
C SER A 224 17.68 3.22 -1.67
N LEU A 225 18.61 3.74 -0.86
CA LEU A 225 19.46 4.87 -1.20
C LEU A 225 20.80 4.77 -0.48
N VAL A 226 21.86 4.62 -1.26
CA VAL A 226 23.22 4.63 -0.76
C VAL A 226 23.69 6.07 -0.58
N GLY A 227 24.05 6.43 0.65
CA GLY A 227 24.77 7.66 0.98
C GLY A 227 26.23 7.36 1.32
N ILE A 228 27.17 8.12 0.77
CA ILE A 228 28.60 8.08 1.15
C ILE A 228 29.07 9.49 1.49
N GLN A 229 29.58 9.68 2.70
CA GLN A 229 30.23 10.91 3.16
C GLN A 229 31.75 10.73 3.08
N ASP A 230 32.42 11.62 2.37
CA ASP A 230 33.88 11.65 2.27
C ASP A 230 34.51 12.36 3.47
N GLU A 231 35.75 12.04 3.79
CA GLU A 231 36.49 12.75 4.85
C GLU A 231 36.63 14.25 4.53
N ALA A 232 36.50 15.07 5.58
CA ALA A 232 36.67 16.51 5.46
C ALA A 232 38.09 16.89 5.00
N VAL A 233 38.16 17.92 4.16
CA VAL A 233 39.37 18.38 3.49
C VAL A 233 39.64 19.84 3.85
N VAL A 234 40.89 20.13 4.17
CA VAL A 234 41.37 21.50 4.39
C VAL A 234 41.88 22.06 3.06
N ILE A 235 41.34 23.21 2.64
CA ILE A 235 41.70 23.88 1.39
C ILE A 235 42.27 25.25 1.73
N GLU A 236 43.59 25.37 1.59
CA GLU A 236 44.30 26.64 1.78
C GLU A 236 43.94 27.68 0.71
N PRO A 237 44.10 28.99 0.98
CA PRO A 237 43.90 30.03 -0.02
C PRO A 237 44.67 29.77 -1.32
N GLY A 238 43.96 29.79 -2.46
CA GLY A 238 44.52 29.50 -3.79
C GLY A 238 44.82 28.03 -4.06
N ALA A 239 44.60 27.13 -3.09
CA ALA A 239 44.82 25.71 -3.27
C ALA A 239 43.65 25.03 -3.99
N LYS A 240 43.98 23.91 -4.65
CA LYS A 240 43.02 23.02 -5.30
C LYS A 240 43.09 21.65 -4.65
N VAL A 241 41.93 21.06 -4.38
CA VAL A 241 41.83 19.69 -3.90
C VAL A 241 40.90 18.91 -4.82
N ARG A 242 41.20 17.62 -5.01
CA ARG A 242 40.34 16.69 -5.75
C ARG A 242 39.83 15.61 -4.81
N ARG A 243 38.55 15.32 -4.94
CA ARG A 243 37.80 14.26 -4.26
C ARG A 243 36.82 13.64 -5.23
N GLY A 244 36.02 12.69 -4.76
CA GLY A 244 35.04 12.04 -5.61
C GLY A 244 34.57 10.70 -5.08
N PHE A 245 33.81 10.02 -5.92
CA PHE A 245 33.14 8.76 -5.60
C PHE A 245 33.20 7.82 -6.80
N PHE A 246 33.05 6.53 -6.54
CA PHE A 246 32.97 5.52 -7.58
C PHE A 246 31.78 4.60 -7.34
N GLY A 247 31.31 3.97 -8.40
CA GLY A 247 30.43 2.84 -8.34
C GLY A 247 30.83 1.74 -9.30
N TRP A 248 30.53 0.50 -8.95
CA TRP A 248 30.76 -0.71 -9.75
C TRP A 248 29.46 -1.50 -9.83
N PHE A 249 29.17 -2.10 -10.99
CA PHE A 249 27.98 -2.91 -11.23
C PHE A 249 28.35 -4.29 -11.78
N GLU A 250 27.72 -5.34 -11.23
CA GLU A 250 27.72 -6.70 -11.75
C GLU A 250 26.30 -7.11 -12.11
N ALA A 251 26.12 -7.66 -13.31
CA ALA A 251 24.79 -8.07 -13.79
C ALA A 251 24.24 -9.30 -13.04
N ASP A 252 25.11 -10.10 -12.42
CA ASP A 252 24.72 -11.28 -11.66
C ASP A 252 25.70 -11.62 -10.52
N LYS A 253 25.19 -11.70 -9.30
CA LYS A 253 25.89 -12.11 -8.09
C LYS A 253 25.03 -13.17 -7.37
N PRO A 254 25.17 -14.46 -7.72
CA PRO A 254 24.30 -15.51 -7.17
C PRO A 254 24.53 -15.79 -5.68
N THR A 255 25.70 -15.42 -5.15
CA THR A 255 26.05 -15.53 -3.72
C THR A 255 25.69 -14.27 -2.95
N ALA A 256 25.45 -14.36 -1.64
CA ALA A 256 25.38 -13.20 -0.75
C ALA A 256 26.66 -12.32 -0.84
N THR A 257 26.55 -11.05 -0.43
CA THR A 257 27.71 -10.17 -0.29
C THR A 257 28.61 -10.65 0.84
N ALA A 258 29.93 -10.66 0.62
CA ALA A 258 30.92 -11.09 1.60
C ALA A 258 32.14 -10.15 1.63
N ALA A 259 33.01 -10.30 2.62
CA ALA A 259 34.20 -9.45 2.79
C ALA A 259 35.15 -9.53 1.58
N GLU A 260 35.22 -10.67 0.89
CA GLU A 260 36.07 -10.86 -0.28
C GLU A 260 35.60 -10.03 -1.50
N ASP A 261 34.36 -9.53 -1.48
CA ASP A 261 33.84 -8.64 -2.53
C ASP A 261 34.51 -7.25 -2.50
N ALA A 262 35.31 -6.93 -1.48
CA ALA A 262 36.22 -5.78 -1.48
C ALA A 262 37.14 -5.74 -2.71
N ARG A 263 37.41 -6.89 -3.37
CA ARG A 263 38.15 -6.95 -4.63
C ARG A 263 37.54 -6.12 -5.77
N PHE A 264 36.23 -5.85 -5.74
CA PHE A 264 35.58 -4.98 -6.74
C PHE A 264 35.90 -3.50 -6.50
N ILE A 265 36.20 -3.11 -5.26
CA ILE A 265 36.72 -1.78 -4.93
C ILE A 265 38.12 -1.64 -5.52
N ASP A 266 39.01 -2.62 -5.31
CA ASP A 266 40.34 -2.64 -5.92
C ASP A 266 40.28 -2.57 -7.45
N ALA A 267 39.36 -3.34 -8.06
CA ALA A 267 39.15 -3.35 -9.50
C ALA A 267 38.68 -1.98 -10.02
N ALA A 268 37.74 -1.32 -9.33
CA ALA A 268 37.30 0.02 -9.69
C ALA A 268 38.45 1.03 -9.60
N LEU A 269 39.24 0.99 -8.52
CA LEU A 269 40.36 1.91 -8.30
C LEU A 269 41.53 1.71 -9.28
N ALA A 270 41.65 0.51 -9.86
CA ALA A 270 42.66 0.21 -10.87
C ALA A 270 42.31 0.74 -12.27
N LEU A 271 41.06 1.20 -12.50
CA LEU A 271 40.65 1.74 -13.79
C LEU A 271 41.30 3.12 -14.05
N PRO A 272 41.67 3.44 -15.31
CA PRO A 272 42.22 4.75 -15.66
C PRO A 272 41.32 5.92 -15.22
N GLU A 273 40.00 5.74 -15.32
CA GLU A 273 38.98 6.73 -14.99
C GLU A 273 38.83 6.99 -13.48
N ALA A 274 39.41 6.15 -12.62
CA ALA A 274 39.52 6.43 -11.19
C ALA A 274 40.42 7.65 -10.91
N THR A 275 41.26 8.05 -11.88
CA THR A 275 41.95 9.33 -11.88
C THR A 275 41.18 10.34 -12.72
N CYS A 276 40.92 11.54 -12.19
CA CYS A 276 40.19 12.59 -12.89
C CYS A 276 40.84 12.90 -14.25
N PRO A 277 40.12 12.73 -15.38
CA PRO A 277 40.64 13.11 -16.69
C PRO A 277 40.79 14.64 -16.80
N ALA A 278 41.56 15.11 -17.79
CA ALA A 278 41.76 16.54 -18.01
C ALA A 278 40.44 17.28 -18.26
N TRP A 279 40.28 18.46 -17.64
CA TRP A 279 39.13 19.32 -17.85
C TRP A 279 39.13 19.89 -19.29
N PRO A 280 37.95 20.04 -19.93
CA PRO A 280 37.84 20.74 -21.21
C PRO A 280 38.43 22.16 -21.18
N ASP A 281 38.99 22.60 -22.32
CA ASP A 281 39.57 23.95 -22.46
C ASP A 281 38.49 25.06 -22.44
N ASP A 282 37.28 24.75 -22.92
CA ASP A 282 36.11 25.65 -22.89
C ASP A 282 35.03 25.09 -21.96
N LEU A 283 34.90 25.69 -20.79
CA LEU A 283 33.88 25.36 -19.79
C LEU A 283 32.69 26.34 -19.81
N SER A 284 32.30 26.84 -20.98
CA SER A 284 31.07 27.62 -21.13
C SER A 284 29.83 26.71 -21.16
N GLY A 285 29.16 26.55 -20.01
CA GLY A 285 27.85 25.90 -19.92
C GLY A 285 26.74 26.94 -19.71
N ALA A 286 25.55 26.67 -20.25
CA ALA A 286 24.37 27.48 -19.93
C ALA A 286 23.83 27.11 -18.55
N LYS A 287 23.41 28.11 -17.78
CA LYS A 287 22.65 27.87 -16.55
C LYS A 287 21.22 27.50 -16.94
N PRO A 288 20.70 26.33 -16.50
CA PRO A 288 19.35 25.91 -16.86
C PRO A 288 18.29 26.82 -16.23
N ALA A 289 17.15 26.94 -16.90
CA ALA A 289 15.99 27.63 -16.34
C ALA A 289 15.42 26.82 -15.17
N ALA A 290 15.18 27.48 -14.05
CA ALA A 290 14.62 26.83 -12.88
C ALA A 290 13.08 26.78 -12.96
N SER A 291 12.51 25.69 -12.47
CA SER A 291 11.06 25.56 -12.31
C SER A 291 10.57 26.18 -10.99
N LEU A 292 9.27 26.48 -10.91
CA LEU A 292 8.61 26.85 -9.66
C LEU A 292 8.67 25.73 -8.61
N PHE A 293 8.67 24.45 -8.98
CA PHE A 293 8.79 23.37 -7.98
C PHE A 293 10.16 23.34 -7.30
N ALA A 294 11.21 23.75 -8.00
CA ALA A 294 12.55 23.85 -7.43
C ALA A 294 12.81 25.15 -6.65
N THR A 295 12.09 26.24 -6.97
CA THR A 295 12.43 27.59 -6.48
C THR A 295 11.36 28.24 -5.61
N ALA A 296 10.09 27.90 -5.78
CA ALA A 296 9.01 28.44 -4.98
C ALA A 296 9.02 27.78 -3.60
N PRO A 297 9.14 28.55 -2.51
CA PRO A 297 9.04 28.00 -1.17
C PRO A 297 7.61 27.52 -0.88
N LEU A 298 7.49 26.65 0.12
CA LEU A 298 6.17 26.29 0.66
C LEU A 298 5.47 27.52 1.27
N LEU A 299 4.14 27.49 1.27
CA LEU A 299 3.35 28.41 2.07
C LEU A 299 3.51 28.05 3.55
N GLU A 300 4.09 28.95 4.32
CA GLU A 300 4.21 28.80 5.77
C GLU A 300 2.84 28.87 6.46
N THR A 301 2.50 27.84 7.22
CA THR A 301 1.22 27.72 7.93
C THR A 301 1.39 27.76 9.44
N ALA A 302 0.46 28.44 10.12
CA ALA A 302 0.35 28.46 11.57
C ALA A 302 -0.60 27.37 12.07
N ASP A 303 -0.40 26.94 13.32
CA ASP A 303 -1.38 26.10 14.03
C ASP A 303 -2.71 26.85 14.22
N LEU A 304 -3.81 26.10 14.23
CA LEU A 304 -5.13 26.61 14.62
C LEU A 304 -5.22 26.70 16.16
N SER A 305 -5.91 27.72 16.67
CA SER A 305 -6.34 27.76 18.08
C SER A 305 -7.54 26.85 18.33
N ASP A 306 -7.82 26.52 19.59
CA ASP A 306 -8.98 25.69 19.94
C ASP A 306 -10.31 26.35 19.47
N GLU A 307 -10.41 27.69 19.54
CA GLU A 307 -11.59 28.42 19.04
C GLU A 307 -11.71 28.36 17.51
N GLU A 308 -10.60 28.37 16.79
CA GLU A 308 -10.60 28.20 15.34
C GLU A 308 -10.97 26.76 14.95
N ILE A 309 -10.46 25.76 15.68
CA ILE A 309 -10.84 24.36 15.48
C ILE A 309 -12.35 24.21 15.68
N GLU A 310 -12.91 24.74 16.77
CA GLU A 310 -14.35 24.78 17.03
C GLU A 310 -15.12 25.50 15.91
N SER A 311 -14.62 26.64 15.43
CA SER A 311 -15.26 27.41 14.36
C SER A 311 -15.27 26.66 13.02
N TYR A 312 -14.24 25.88 12.70
CA TYR A 312 -14.13 25.20 11.41
C TYR A 312 -14.75 23.80 11.40
N PHE A 313 -14.78 23.11 12.55
CA PHE A 313 -15.16 21.70 12.66
C PHE A 313 -16.25 21.41 13.71
N GLY A 314 -16.70 22.42 14.46
CA GLY A 314 -17.73 22.30 15.50
C GLY A 314 -17.21 21.86 16.87
N ASN A 315 -18.12 21.84 17.86
CA ASN A 315 -17.78 21.68 19.28
C ASN A 315 -17.99 20.24 19.81
N GLY A 316 -18.26 19.27 18.93
CA GLY A 316 -18.57 17.88 19.28
C GLY A 316 -17.46 16.89 18.92
N GLN A 317 -16.20 17.23 19.18
CA GLN A 317 -15.04 16.42 18.80
C GLN A 317 -15.08 15.04 19.49
N LEU A 318 -15.03 13.97 18.70
CA LEU A 318 -15.06 12.58 19.15
C LEU A 318 -13.66 11.97 19.08
N HIS A 319 -13.37 11.04 20.01
CA HIS A 319 -12.14 10.24 20.02
C HIS A 319 -10.85 11.05 19.82
N GLN A 320 -10.74 12.18 20.51
CA GLN A 320 -9.65 13.11 20.33
C GLN A 320 -8.30 12.52 20.77
N GLU A 321 -7.32 12.57 19.87
CA GLU A 321 -5.91 12.34 20.19
C GLU A 321 -5.26 13.67 20.57
N ARG A 322 -4.57 13.71 21.70
CA ARG A 322 -3.81 14.87 22.17
C ARG A 322 -2.40 14.48 22.56
N GLU A 323 -1.47 15.41 22.34
CA GLU A 323 -0.10 15.36 22.83
C GLU A 323 0.25 16.73 23.41
N ASP A 324 0.87 16.78 24.58
CA ASP A 324 1.17 18.02 25.32
C ASP A 324 -0.03 18.97 25.46
N GLY A 325 -1.22 18.40 25.65
CA GLY A 325 -2.48 19.14 25.77
C GLY A 325 -3.04 19.70 24.46
N LYS A 326 -2.38 19.52 23.31
CA LYS A 326 -2.84 20.02 22.00
C LYS A 326 -3.43 18.91 21.15
N ALA A 327 -4.44 19.25 20.36
CA ALA A 327 -5.09 18.30 19.45
C ALA A 327 -4.15 17.82 18.34
N TRP A 328 -4.13 16.52 18.11
CA TRP A 328 -3.47 15.87 16.98
C TRP A 328 -4.49 15.45 15.92
N SER A 329 -5.56 14.78 16.33
CA SER A 329 -6.70 14.45 15.46
C SER A 329 -7.97 14.21 16.27
N PHE A 330 -9.12 14.20 15.60
CA PHE A 330 -10.41 13.83 16.15
C PHE A 330 -11.39 13.49 15.03
N PHE A 331 -12.51 12.85 15.39
CA PHE A 331 -13.65 12.64 14.51
C PHE A 331 -14.73 13.71 14.79
N THR A 332 -15.50 14.08 13.77
CA THR A 332 -16.65 14.98 13.94
C THR A 332 -17.95 14.18 14.05
N PRO A 333 -19.03 14.74 14.62
CA PRO A 333 -20.34 14.09 14.62
C PRO A 333 -20.91 13.83 13.21
N GLY A 334 -20.34 14.47 12.18
CA GLY A 334 -20.68 14.23 10.78
C GLY A 334 -19.85 13.13 10.12
N GLY A 335 -19.10 12.34 10.89
CA GLY A 335 -18.32 11.19 10.41
C GLY A 335 -17.03 11.55 9.67
N SER A 336 -16.56 12.81 9.74
CA SER A 336 -15.26 13.18 9.15
C SER A 336 -14.11 12.97 10.14
N HIS A 337 -12.94 12.64 9.62
CA HIS A 337 -11.71 12.60 10.41
C HIS A 337 -10.88 13.86 10.15
N VAL A 338 -10.51 14.58 11.21
CA VAL A 338 -9.69 15.80 11.12
C VAL A 338 -8.29 15.56 11.70
N VAL A 339 -7.26 15.89 10.94
CA VAL A 339 -5.83 15.80 11.30
C VAL A 339 -5.26 17.21 11.42
N MET A 340 -4.54 17.50 12.50
CA MET A 340 -3.79 18.74 12.66
C MET A 340 -2.38 18.61 12.09
N LYS A 341 -1.79 19.72 11.64
CA LYS A 341 -0.39 19.81 11.17
C LYS A 341 0.58 18.98 12.01
N ARG A 342 0.50 19.12 13.33
CA ARG A 342 1.38 18.45 14.31
C ARG A 342 1.41 16.94 14.16
N LYS A 343 0.26 16.28 13.99
CA LYS A 343 0.21 14.82 13.85
C LYS A 343 0.91 14.37 12.57
N GLU A 344 0.70 15.07 11.46
CA GLU A 344 1.35 14.76 10.18
C GLU A 344 2.89 14.87 10.24
N LEU A 345 3.42 15.72 11.13
CA LEU A 345 4.87 15.83 11.32
C LEU A 345 5.46 14.62 12.05
N GLU A 346 4.66 13.85 12.79
CA GLU A 346 5.11 12.76 13.65
C GLU A 346 4.82 11.36 13.09
N VAL A 347 3.99 11.23 12.05
CA VAL A 347 3.68 9.93 11.42
C VAL A 347 4.72 9.55 10.37
N LEU A 348 5.13 8.28 10.31
CA LEU A 348 6.00 7.81 9.23
C LEU A 348 5.30 7.95 7.86
N ARG A 349 4.08 7.43 7.76
CA ARG A 349 3.30 7.41 6.51
C ARG A 349 2.29 8.58 6.47
N PRO A 350 2.32 9.43 5.44
CA PRO A 350 1.56 10.68 5.38
C PRO A 350 0.06 10.42 5.26
N HIS A 351 -0.76 11.25 5.88
CA HIS A 351 -2.22 11.12 5.80
C HIS A 351 -2.71 11.29 4.36
N GLY A 352 -3.59 10.40 3.92
CA GLY A 352 -4.16 10.43 2.59
C GLY A 352 -5.52 9.72 2.50
N GLU A 353 -6.27 10.03 1.45
CA GLU A 353 -7.62 9.52 1.21
C GLU A 353 -7.80 9.17 -0.27
N ILE A 354 -8.54 8.12 -0.58
CA ILE A 354 -8.85 7.73 -1.95
C ILE A 354 -10.31 8.09 -2.22
N LEU A 355 -10.54 9.05 -3.13
CA LEU A 355 -11.87 9.51 -3.49
C LEU A 355 -12.38 8.77 -4.72
N ARG A 356 -13.61 8.24 -4.69
CA ARG A 356 -14.26 7.60 -5.84
C ARG A 356 -15.61 8.24 -6.13
N SER A 357 -15.80 8.67 -7.38
CA SER A 357 -17.07 9.23 -7.85
C SER A 357 -18.09 8.12 -8.16
N GLY A 358 -19.38 8.42 -7.99
CA GLY A 358 -20.48 7.49 -8.26
C GLY A 358 -20.74 6.48 -7.13
N GLY A 359 -22.01 6.13 -6.94
CA GLY A 359 -22.52 5.31 -5.84
C GLY A 359 -22.93 3.88 -6.23
N SER A 360 -22.12 3.21 -7.07
CA SER A 360 -22.38 1.81 -7.48
C SER A 360 -21.58 0.81 -6.65
N LEU A 361 -22.23 -0.31 -6.29
CA LEU A 361 -21.60 -1.52 -5.72
C LEU A 361 -21.15 -2.53 -6.79
N LEU A 362 -21.35 -2.21 -8.07
CA LEU A 362 -20.88 -3.00 -9.20
C LEU A 362 -19.71 -2.28 -9.89
N PRO A 363 -18.78 -3.03 -10.53
CA PRO A 363 -17.76 -2.45 -11.39
C PRO A 363 -18.33 -1.48 -12.42
N ASP A 364 -17.84 -0.25 -12.39
CA ASP A 364 -18.28 0.86 -13.24
C ASP A 364 -17.06 1.52 -13.89
N GLU A 365 -16.93 1.36 -15.21
CA GLU A 365 -15.79 1.89 -15.97
C GLU A 365 -15.87 3.42 -16.13
N SER A 366 -17.03 4.04 -15.90
CA SER A 366 -17.22 5.49 -15.99
C SER A 366 -16.73 6.23 -14.74
N ALA A 367 -16.61 5.53 -13.61
CA ALA A 367 -16.18 6.10 -12.35
C ALA A 367 -14.75 6.64 -12.38
N LEU A 368 -14.59 7.85 -11.84
CA LEU A 368 -13.29 8.44 -11.56
C LEU A 368 -12.83 8.07 -10.15
N THR A 369 -11.55 7.72 -10.00
CA THR A 369 -10.92 7.54 -8.69
C THR A 369 -9.68 8.42 -8.59
N SER A 370 -9.50 9.14 -7.48
CA SER A 370 -8.33 9.99 -7.20
C SER A 370 -7.77 9.71 -5.81
N THR A 371 -6.49 10.02 -5.59
CA THR A 371 -5.85 9.98 -4.27
C THR A 371 -5.47 11.40 -3.86
N ALA A 372 -5.90 11.81 -2.67
CA ALA A 372 -5.57 13.09 -2.05
C ALA A 372 -4.61 12.90 -0.87
N TRP A 373 -3.70 13.85 -0.65
CA TRP A 373 -2.72 13.79 0.42
C TRP A 373 -2.68 15.09 1.22
N MET A 374 -2.47 14.97 2.53
CA MET A 374 -2.44 16.12 3.44
C MET A 374 -1.42 17.19 3.02
N ASN A 375 -0.27 16.79 2.47
CA ASN A 375 0.82 17.67 2.03
C ASN A 375 0.55 18.44 0.71
N GLY A 376 -0.70 18.85 0.47
CA GLY A 376 -1.11 19.72 -0.62
C GLY A 376 -1.21 19.03 -1.99
N VAL A 377 -1.45 17.72 -2.01
CA VAL A 377 -1.82 17.01 -3.24
C VAL A 377 -3.33 16.89 -3.29
N PHE A 378 -3.98 17.66 -4.17
CA PHE A 378 -5.43 17.78 -4.16
C PHE A 378 -6.12 16.68 -4.96
N HIS A 379 -5.49 16.23 -6.04
CA HIS A 379 -5.85 15.04 -6.80
C HIS A 379 -4.61 14.42 -7.44
N SER A 380 -4.31 13.17 -7.13
CA SER A 380 -3.28 12.36 -7.79
C SER A 380 -3.87 11.05 -8.26
N MET A 381 -3.12 10.32 -9.08
CA MET A 381 -3.49 9.01 -9.60
C MET A 381 -4.94 8.97 -10.11
N ILE A 382 -5.35 10.00 -10.86
CA ILE A 382 -6.72 10.05 -11.38
C ILE A 382 -6.87 8.94 -12.42
N THR A 383 -7.88 8.09 -12.27
CA THR A 383 -8.22 7.05 -13.25
C THR A 383 -9.68 7.11 -13.61
N GLN A 384 -10.04 6.80 -14.86
CA GLN A 384 -11.42 6.46 -15.24
C GLN A 384 -11.51 4.95 -15.50
N GLY A 385 -12.24 4.23 -14.65
CA GLY A 385 -12.27 2.77 -14.69
C GLY A 385 -10.92 2.15 -14.28
N HIS A 386 -10.26 1.45 -15.20
CA HIS A 386 -9.09 0.61 -14.88
C HIS A 386 -7.91 1.37 -14.23
N VAL A 387 -7.58 0.99 -12.99
CA VAL A 387 -6.55 1.63 -12.13
C VAL A 387 -5.18 1.78 -12.79
N SER A 388 -4.67 0.73 -13.43
CA SER A 388 -3.28 0.73 -13.92
C SER A 388 -3.08 1.23 -15.35
N ILE A 389 -4.16 1.39 -16.12
CA ILE A 389 -4.09 1.67 -17.56
C ILE A 389 -4.66 3.05 -17.82
N ASN A 390 -5.89 3.30 -17.37
CA ASN A 390 -6.66 4.50 -17.71
C ASN A 390 -6.31 5.68 -16.79
N ARG A 391 -5.01 5.92 -16.56
CA ARG A 391 -4.48 6.95 -15.67
C ARG A 391 -4.40 8.29 -16.40
N PHE A 392 -4.98 9.33 -15.81
CA PHE A 392 -4.91 10.70 -16.28
C PHE A 392 -3.83 11.51 -15.57
N LEU A 393 -3.83 11.54 -14.23
CA LEU A 393 -2.80 12.21 -13.44
C LEU A 393 -1.88 11.19 -12.78
N SER A 394 -0.60 11.56 -12.66
CA SER A 394 0.44 10.77 -12.00
C SER A 394 0.14 10.46 -10.53
N THR A 395 0.68 9.35 -10.05
CA THR A 395 0.75 9.01 -8.64
C THR A 395 1.79 9.87 -7.91
N CYS A 396 1.63 10.00 -6.60
CA CYS A 396 2.69 10.53 -5.75
C CYS A 396 3.64 9.41 -5.39
N HIS A 397 4.93 9.63 -5.64
CA HIS A 397 5.99 8.69 -5.34
C HIS A 397 6.71 9.15 -4.08
N SER A 398 7.07 8.21 -3.21
CA SER A 398 7.68 8.45 -1.89
C SER A 398 6.77 9.10 -0.83
N TYR A 399 6.89 8.63 0.40
CA TYR A 399 6.31 9.29 1.57
C TYR A 399 7.23 10.32 2.25
N LEU A 400 8.44 10.52 1.73
CA LEU A 400 9.45 11.47 2.27
C LEU A 400 9.41 12.85 1.58
N GLY A 401 8.53 13.02 0.58
CA GLY A 401 8.41 14.28 -0.16
C GLY A 401 9.58 14.55 -1.11
N LEU A 402 10.15 13.49 -1.71
CA LEU A 402 11.27 13.57 -2.66
C LEU A 402 10.90 14.33 -3.95
N PHE A 403 9.63 14.25 -4.36
CA PHE A 403 9.06 14.98 -5.50
C PHE A 403 7.75 15.64 -5.06
N ARG A 404 7.55 16.89 -5.46
CA ARG A 404 6.38 17.72 -5.13
C ARG A 404 5.57 18.12 -6.36
N SER A 405 6.04 17.75 -7.56
CA SER A 405 5.40 18.09 -8.83
C SER A 405 4.29 17.16 -9.26
N HIS A 406 4.19 15.96 -8.70
CA HIS A 406 3.22 14.95 -9.10
C HIS A 406 1.77 15.28 -8.70
N GLY A 407 0.82 14.73 -9.45
CA GLY A 407 -0.61 14.98 -9.28
C GLY A 407 -1.04 16.41 -9.63
N GLN A 408 -2.08 16.89 -8.94
CA GLN A 408 -2.59 18.24 -9.02
C GLN A 408 -2.06 19.06 -7.83
N ARG A 409 -1.34 20.13 -8.13
CA ARG A 409 -0.67 21.02 -7.16
C ARG A 409 -1.11 22.45 -7.37
N VAL A 410 -1.06 23.26 -6.32
CA VAL A 410 -1.51 24.66 -6.35
C VAL A 410 -0.44 25.56 -5.76
N PHE A 411 -0.08 26.62 -6.50
CA PHE A 411 0.67 27.75 -5.99
C PHE A 411 -0.28 28.93 -5.76
N ALA A 412 -0.16 29.58 -4.62
CA ALA A 412 -0.87 30.82 -4.30
C ALA A 412 0.10 32.00 -4.41
N GLU A 413 -0.34 33.11 -5.03
CA GLU A 413 0.44 34.34 -5.06
C GLU A 413 0.28 35.10 -3.73
N VAL A 414 1.31 35.07 -2.89
CA VAL A 414 1.35 35.74 -1.58
C VAL A 414 2.54 36.69 -1.55
N ASP A 415 2.29 37.95 -1.19
CA ASP A 415 3.30 39.02 -1.17
C ASP A 415 4.05 39.19 -2.50
N GLY A 416 3.36 38.97 -3.62
CA GLY A 416 3.91 39.09 -4.97
C GLY A 416 4.83 37.95 -5.41
N ALA A 417 4.84 36.82 -4.68
CA ALA A 417 5.59 35.62 -5.03
C ALA A 417 4.70 34.37 -4.98
N TRP A 418 4.98 33.42 -5.87
CA TRP A 418 4.34 32.10 -5.82
C TRP A 418 4.81 31.31 -4.60
N ARG A 419 3.86 30.77 -3.85
CA ARG A 419 4.07 29.86 -2.72
C ARG A 419 3.35 28.55 -2.99
N LEU A 420 4.05 27.42 -2.93
CA LEU A 420 3.43 26.10 -3.11
C LEU A 420 2.58 25.77 -1.87
N LEU A 421 1.31 25.43 -2.07
CA LEU A 421 0.48 24.88 -1.00
C LEU A 421 1.00 23.47 -0.66
N GLY A 422 1.63 23.35 0.52
CA GLY A 422 2.21 22.12 1.04
C GLY A 422 1.48 21.68 2.31
N MET A 423 2.12 21.83 3.48
CA MET A 423 1.56 21.43 4.77
C MET A 423 0.45 22.38 5.25
N PRO A 424 -0.82 21.94 5.38
CA PRO A 424 -1.90 22.77 5.91
C PRO A 424 -1.82 22.89 7.43
N SER A 425 -2.64 23.77 8.00
CA SER A 425 -2.90 23.84 9.44
C SER A 425 -3.76 22.66 9.92
N ALA A 426 -4.75 22.26 9.10
CA ALA A 426 -5.62 21.12 9.34
C ALA A 426 -6.08 20.46 8.04
N PHE A 427 -6.37 19.16 8.10
CA PHE A 427 -6.84 18.33 7.00
C PHE A 427 -8.04 17.50 7.44
N GLU A 428 -9.19 17.68 6.80
CA GLU A 428 -10.43 16.95 7.07
C GLU A 428 -10.72 15.99 5.91
N MET A 429 -10.98 14.73 6.25
CA MET A 429 -11.31 13.65 5.31
C MET A 429 -12.75 13.18 5.51
N ARG A 430 -13.43 12.91 4.40
CA ARG A 430 -14.69 12.17 4.28
C ARG A 430 -14.55 11.17 3.12
N PRO A 431 -15.40 10.12 3.04
CA PRO A 431 -15.36 9.15 1.92
C PRO A 431 -15.44 9.78 0.52
N ASP A 432 -16.06 10.95 0.39
CA ASP A 432 -16.32 11.64 -0.88
C ASP A 432 -15.57 12.96 -1.04
N SER A 433 -14.83 13.41 -0.02
CA SER A 433 -14.22 14.74 -0.03
C SER A 433 -13.04 14.89 0.92
N CYS A 434 -12.17 15.83 0.58
CA CYS A 434 -11.03 16.22 1.38
C CYS A 434 -10.97 17.74 1.48
N ARG A 435 -10.65 18.28 2.65
CA ARG A 435 -10.60 19.71 2.92
C ARG A 435 -9.32 20.09 3.66
N TRP A 436 -8.62 21.09 3.14
CA TRP A 436 -7.38 21.62 3.71
C TRP A 436 -7.61 23.06 4.17
N ILE A 437 -7.16 23.39 5.39
CA ILE A 437 -7.16 24.75 5.92
C ILE A 437 -5.73 25.25 6.02
N TYR A 438 -5.38 26.30 5.28
CA TYR A 438 -4.08 26.96 5.30
C TYR A 438 -4.19 28.31 5.99
N LYS A 439 -3.97 28.35 7.30
CA LYS A 439 -3.82 29.62 8.04
C LYS A 439 -2.39 30.12 7.88
N HIS A 440 -2.21 31.28 7.24
CA HIS A 440 -0.90 31.88 6.99
C HIS A 440 -0.89 33.37 7.39
N GLY A 441 0.28 34.02 7.34
CA GLY A 441 0.43 35.41 7.79
C GLY A 441 -0.45 36.44 7.07
N GLY A 442 -0.97 36.11 5.89
CA GLY A 442 -1.82 37.00 5.08
C GLY A 442 -3.32 36.67 5.12
N GLY A 443 -3.74 35.60 5.81
CA GLY A 443 -5.14 35.17 5.83
C GLY A 443 -5.32 33.66 5.95
N VAL A 444 -6.46 33.17 5.44
CA VAL A 444 -6.82 31.75 5.45
C VAL A 444 -7.28 31.35 4.05
N ILE A 445 -6.61 30.35 3.49
CA ILE A 445 -7.01 29.69 2.24
C ILE A 445 -7.58 28.32 2.61
N GLU A 446 -8.73 28.00 2.05
CA GLU A 446 -9.32 26.68 2.10
C GLU A 446 -9.27 26.04 0.71
N VAL A 447 -8.94 24.75 0.69
CA VAL A 447 -9.04 23.93 -0.52
C VAL A 447 -9.97 22.76 -0.24
N VAL A 448 -10.84 22.43 -1.18
CA VAL A 448 -11.73 21.27 -1.10
C VAL A 448 -11.63 20.46 -2.39
N SER A 449 -11.34 19.16 -2.25
CA SER A 449 -11.44 18.17 -3.32
C SER A 449 -12.68 17.32 -3.11
N THR A 450 -13.43 17.01 -4.16
CA THR A 450 -14.67 16.21 -4.08
C THR A 450 -14.74 15.13 -5.15
N ALA A 451 -15.41 14.03 -4.82
CA ALA A 451 -15.83 12.97 -5.73
C ALA A 451 -17.30 12.60 -5.41
N PRO A 452 -18.28 13.31 -5.98
CA PRO A 452 -19.69 13.10 -5.68
C PRO A 452 -20.14 11.67 -6.01
N ASP A 453 -21.10 11.15 -5.26
CA ASP A 453 -21.64 9.79 -5.43
C ASP A 453 -22.82 9.70 -6.43
N ASP A 454 -23.34 10.84 -6.88
CA ASP A 454 -24.46 10.92 -7.83
C ASP A 454 -24.02 11.02 -9.31
N ARG A 455 -22.74 11.34 -9.57
CA ARG A 455 -22.18 11.56 -10.91
C ARG A 455 -20.67 11.31 -10.98
N HIS A 456 -20.13 11.24 -12.20
CA HIS A 456 -18.73 10.88 -12.45
C HIS A 456 -17.84 12.08 -12.78
N GLU A 457 -17.56 12.92 -11.78
CA GLU A 457 -16.63 14.04 -11.89
C GLU A 457 -15.75 14.16 -10.64
N LEU A 458 -14.66 14.93 -10.73
CA LEU A 458 -13.84 15.32 -9.58
C LEU A 458 -13.80 16.85 -9.50
N GLY A 459 -14.03 17.42 -8.33
CA GLY A 459 -14.06 18.86 -8.13
C GLY A 459 -12.88 19.36 -7.30
N LEU A 460 -12.30 20.50 -7.66
CA LEU A 460 -11.37 21.28 -6.86
C LEU A 460 -11.98 22.67 -6.60
N SER A 461 -12.10 23.08 -5.34
CA SER A 461 -12.52 24.43 -4.94
C SER A 461 -11.45 25.08 -4.08
N LEU A 462 -11.03 26.29 -4.47
CA LEU A 462 -10.08 27.14 -3.75
C LEU A 462 -10.85 28.36 -3.23
N ARG A 463 -10.83 28.60 -1.92
CA ARG A 463 -11.53 29.72 -1.29
C ARG A 463 -10.61 30.52 -0.37
N VAL A 464 -10.55 31.83 -0.55
CA VAL A 464 -9.91 32.74 0.41
C VAL A 464 -10.95 33.10 1.46
N LEU A 465 -10.89 32.46 2.63
CA LEU A 465 -11.83 32.68 3.73
C LEU A 465 -11.56 34.01 4.46
N SER A 466 -10.30 34.41 4.51
CA SER A 466 -9.86 35.73 4.98
C SER A 466 -8.56 36.14 4.29
N GLY A 467 -8.32 37.44 4.16
CA GLY A 467 -7.18 37.98 3.41
C GLY A 467 -7.59 38.61 2.08
N ASN A 468 -6.61 38.87 1.22
CA ASN A 468 -6.83 39.48 -0.10
C ASN A 468 -7.19 38.43 -1.15
N ALA A 469 -7.95 38.86 -2.16
CA ALA A 469 -8.18 38.06 -3.36
C ALA A 469 -6.84 37.63 -3.97
N THR A 470 -6.73 36.35 -4.33
CA THR A 470 -5.45 35.70 -4.64
C THR A 470 -5.49 35.11 -6.05
N ARG A 471 -4.36 35.13 -6.76
CA ARG A 471 -4.16 34.38 -8.00
C ARG A 471 -3.62 33.00 -7.65
N PHE A 472 -4.11 31.99 -8.37
CA PHE A 472 -3.65 30.61 -8.20
C PHE A 472 -3.05 30.09 -9.50
N LEU A 473 -1.90 29.43 -9.41
CA LEU A 473 -1.37 28.59 -10.47
C LEU A 473 -1.67 27.13 -10.10
N ILE A 474 -2.49 26.46 -10.91
CA ILE A 474 -2.94 25.09 -10.69
C ILE A 474 -2.30 24.21 -11.76
N SER A 475 -1.37 23.34 -11.35
CA SER A 475 -0.61 22.46 -12.24
C SER A 475 -1.11 21.02 -12.14
N HIS A 476 -1.15 20.32 -13.27
CA HIS A 476 -1.57 18.92 -13.38
C HIS A 476 -0.46 18.12 -14.08
N HIS A 477 0.17 17.19 -13.38
CA HIS A 477 1.16 16.29 -13.97
C HIS A 477 0.47 15.08 -14.62
N VAL A 478 0.46 15.06 -15.95
CA VAL A 478 -0.32 14.16 -16.82
C VAL A 478 0.40 12.82 -17.01
N ALA A 479 -0.28 11.72 -16.67
CA ALA A 479 0.17 10.34 -16.84
C ALA A 479 -0.45 9.61 -18.05
N LEU A 480 -1.27 10.31 -18.84
CA LEU A 480 -2.11 9.74 -19.89
C LEU A 480 -1.33 9.03 -21.02
N ASN A 481 -0.06 9.39 -21.19
CA ASN A 481 0.81 8.81 -22.21
C ASN A 481 1.55 7.54 -21.75
N GLY A 482 1.24 7.02 -20.56
CA GLY A 482 1.89 5.86 -19.96
C GLY A 482 3.04 6.23 -19.01
N ASP A 483 3.62 5.20 -18.39
CA ASP A 483 4.79 5.33 -17.49
C ASP A 483 4.59 6.36 -16.36
N ASP A 484 3.34 6.54 -15.94
CA ASP A 484 2.93 7.49 -14.91
C ASP A 484 3.37 8.95 -15.18
N GLY A 485 3.53 9.33 -16.45
CA GLY A 485 3.99 10.67 -16.82
C GLY A 485 5.50 10.88 -16.57
N SER A 486 6.25 9.82 -16.28
CA SER A 486 7.69 9.94 -16.05
C SER A 486 8.46 10.23 -17.33
N ALA A 487 7.97 9.78 -18.49
CA ALA A 487 8.56 10.05 -19.80
C ALA A 487 8.59 11.57 -20.10
N SER A 488 9.72 12.07 -20.64
CA SER A 488 9.85 13.46 -21.11
C SER A 488 9.10 13.69 -22.42
N VAL A 489 7.77 13.53 -22.36
CA VAL A 489 6.84 13.71 -23.48
C VAL A 489 5.79 14.72 -23.06
N PRO A 490 5.66 15.89 -23.72
CA PRO A 490 4.64 16.87 -23.37
C PRO A 490 3.22 16.32 -23.42
N ALA A 491 2.32 16.89 -22.61
CA ALA A 491 0.89 16.58 -22.69
C ALA A 491 0.30 17.05 -24.03
N GLN A 492 -0.59 16.25 -24.64
CA GLN A 492 -1.35 16.67 -25.83
C GLN A 492 -2.70 17.23 -25.40
N PHE A 493 -2.94 18.51 -25.65
CA PHE A 493 -4.16 19.16 -25.20
C PHE A 493 -4.65 20.26 -26.15
N GLU A 494 -5.95 20.56 -26.06
CA GLU A 494 -6.63 21.67 -26.73
C GLU A 494 -7.27 22.60 -25.70
N VAL A 495 -7.06 23.91 -25.85
CA VAL A 495 -7.72 24.93 -25.03
C VAL A 495 -8.98 25.43 -25.72
N LYS A 496 -10.14 25.32 -25.07
CA LYS A 496 -11.45 25.78 -25.56
C LYS A 496 -12.11 26.67 -24.51
N GLY A 497 -11.93 27.98 -24.62
CA GLY A 497 -12.41 28.92 -23.61
C GLY A 497 -11.70 28.69 -22.28
N SER A 498 -12.47 28.38 -21.23
CA SER A 498 -11.98 28.05 -19.89
C SER A 498 -11.84 26.55 -19.63
N THR A 499 -11.87 25.72 -20.68
CA THR A 499 -11.72 24.26 -20.61
C THR A 499 -10.47 23.82 -21.34
N ILE A 500 -9.72 22.87 -20.77
CA ILE A 500 -8.65 22.15 -21.44
C ILE A 500 -9.08 20.70 -21.62
N ALA A 501 -9.02 20.20 -22.87
CA ALA A 501 -9.23 18.80 -23.18
C ALA A 501 -7.87 18.14 -23.46
N VAL A 502 -7.53 17.11 -22.70
CA VAL A 502 -6.26 16.37 -22.79
C VAL A 502 -6.51 15.02 -23.47
N ARG A 503 -5.64 14.65 -24.40
CA ARG A 503 -5.72 13.40 -25.16
C ARG A 503 -4.47 12.56 -24.95
N ALA A 504 -4.64 11.24 -25.01
CA ALA A 504 -3.52 10.31 -25.00
C ALA A 504 -2.84 10.32 -26.38
N ILE A 505 -1.52 10.15 -26.43
CA ILE A 505 -0.85 9.90 -27.71
C ILE A 505 -1.40 8.58 -28.31
N PRO A 506 -1.61 8.48 -29.64
CA PRO A 506 -2.23 7.30 -30.25
C PRO A 506 -1.53 5.96 -29.94
N ASP A 507 -0.21 5.98 -29.78
CA ASP A 507 0.60 4.80 -29.51
C ASP A 507 0.72 4.44 -28.02
N SER A 508 0.14 5.23 -27.12
CA SER A 508 0.09 4.88 -25.70
C SER A 508 -0.94 3.78 -25.43
N ASP A 509 -0.84 3.16 -24.26
CA ASP A 509 -1.81 2.16 -23.81
C ASP A 509 -3.25 2.71 -23.79
N VAL A 510 -3.44 3.94 -23.33
CA VAL A 510 -4.76 4.58 -23.32
C VAL A 510 -5.19 4.98 -24.74
N GLY A 511 -4.30 5.56 -25.54
CA GLY A 511 -4.61 6.02 -26.90
C GLY A 511 -5.02 4.89 -27.84
N ARG A 512 -4.41 3.71 -27.73
CA ARG A 512 -4.83 2.52 -28.50
C ARG A 512 -6.20 2.00 -28.08
N ARG A 513 -6.53 2.06 -26.78
CA ARG A 513 -7.79 1.57 -26.23
C ARG A 513 -8.95 2.53 -26.48
N PHE A 514 -8.68 3.83 -26.42
CA PHE A 514 -9.64 4.92 -26.53
C PHE A 514 -9.14 6.00 -27.50
N PRO A 515 -9.15 5.76 -28.82
CA PRO A 515 -8.59 6.70 -29.81
C PRO A 515 -9.23 8.09 -29.76
N GLU A 516 -10.52 8.17 -29.44
CA GLU A 516 -11.27 9.41 -29.28
C GLU A 516 -11.41 9.86 -27.82
N GLY A 517 -10.83 9.10 -26.89
CA GLY A 517 -10.95 9.31 -25.46
C GLY A 517 -10.22 10.57 -25.01
N THR A 518 -10.84 11.34 -24.12
CA THR A 518 -10.27 12.58 -23.58
C THR A 518 -10.51 12.70 -22.08
N PHE A 519 -9.70 13.50 -21.40
CA PHE A 519 -10.02 14.05 -20.09
C PHE A 519 -10.21 15.56 -20.21
N GLU A 520 -11.25 16.10 -19.58
CA GLU A 520 -11.52 17.53 -19.60
C GLU A 520 -11.31 18.13 -18.21
N ILE A 521 -10.62 19.27 -18.17
CA ILE A 521 -10.51 20.13 -16.99
C ILE A 521 -11.20 21.44 -17.33
N ALA A 522 -12.32 21.73 -16.67
CA ALA A 522 -13.13 22.92 -16.93
C ALA A 522 -13.16 23.85 -15.72
N ALA A 523 -13.05 25.15 -15.93
CA ALA A 523 -13.28 26.12 -14.88
C ALA A 523 -14.75 26.16 -14.46
N GLY A 524 -15.02 26.14 -13.15
CA GLY A 524 -16.36 26.28 -12.59
C GLY A 524 -16.95 27.67 -12.80
N GLU A 525 -18.26 27.79 -12.64
CA GLU A 525 -18.97 29.06 -12.84
C GLU A 525 -18.37 30.19 -11.96
N GLY A 526 -18.09 31.34 -12.58
CA GLY A 526 -17.47 32.48 -11.91
C GLY A 526 -15.94 32.40 -11.74
N THR A 527 -15.28 31.32 -12.16
CA THR A 527 -13.82 31.22 -12.14
C THR A 527 -13.21 31.91 -13.36
N GLY A 528 -12.54 33.04 -13.14
CA GLY A 528 -11.78 33.73 -14.18
C GLY A 528 -10.43 33.05 -14.44
N ILE A 529 -10.17 32.62 -15.67
CA ILE A 529 -8.86 32.12 -16.10
C ILE A 529 -8.11 33.23 -16.82
N GLU A 530 -6.90 33.54 -16.34
CA GLU A 530 -5.99 34.50 -16.98
C GLU A 530 -5.18 33.84 -18.09
N ARG A 531 -4.62 32.65 -17.82
CA ARG A 531 -3.79 31.90 -18.77
C ARG A 531 -3.96 30.40 -18.57
N SER A 532 -3.91 29.66 -19.67
CA SER A 532 -3.85 28.20 -19.71
C SER A 532 -2.71 27.79 -20.63
N GLY A 533 -1.99 26.71 -20.29
CA GLY A 533 -0.79 26.30 -21.03
C GLY A 533 -0.23 24.97 -20.52
N GLY A 534 0.96 24.63 -21.02
CA GLY A 534 1.68 23.42 -20.65
C GLY A 534 2.68 23.67 -19.52
N ASP A 535 3.82 23.00 -19.60
CA ASP A 535 4.92 23.14 -18.65
C ASP A 535 5.62 24.50 -18.73
N GLU A 536 5.49 25.24 -19.84
CA GLU A 536 6.09 26.57 -19.99
C GLU A 536 5.61 27.59 -18.95
N LEU A 537 4.48 27.33 -18.27
CA LEU A 537 3.98 28.17 -17.18
C LEU A 537 4.72 27.94 -15.85
N LEU A 538 5.52 26.87 -15.75
CA LEU A 538 6.24 26.48 -14.55
C LEU A 538 7.70 26.94 -14.55
N PHE A 539 8.26 27.36 -15.69
CA PHE A 539 9.67 27.71 -15.83
C PHE A 539 9.89 29.21 -15.98
N ALA A 540 10.98 29.70 -15.40
CA ALA A 540 11.32 31.12 -15.39
C ALA A 540 11.55 31.74 -16.79
N ASP A 541 11.90 30.92 -17.79
CA ASP A 541 12.12 31.34 -19.18
C ASP A 541 10.85 31.33 -20.03
N ASN A 542 9.70 30.94 -19.46
CA ASN A 542 8.41 30.82 -20.14
C ASN A 542 8.47 29.92 -21.40
N SER A 543 9.37 28.93 -21.42
CA SER A 543 9.55 27.98 -22.52
C SER A 543 9.21 26.57 -22.07
N GLY A 544 8.80 25.71 -22.99
CA GLY A 544 8.51 24.30 -22.68
C GLY A 544 9.80 23.49 -22.52
N HIS A 545 9.80 22.56 -21.57
CA HIS A 545 10.93 21.67 -21.21
C HIS A 545 10.55 20.18 -21.37
N ASN A 546 9.58 19.92 -22.26
CA ASN A 546 9.08 18.59 -22.61
C ASN A 546 8.53 17.78 -21.42
N GLN A 547 8.01 18.45 -20.41
CA GLN A 547 7.37 17.79 -19.27
C GLN A 547 5.85 17.67 -19.49
N PRO A 548 5.19 16.58 -19.06
CA PRO A 548 3.77 16.37 -19.28
C PRO A 548 2.90 17.16 -18.29
N PHE A 549 2.94 18.49 -18.36
CA PHE A 549 2.07 19.34 -17.53
C PHE A 549 0.97 20.02 -18.32
N VAL A 550 -0.13 20.27 -17.62
CA VAL A 550 -1.17 21.22 -18.02
C VAL A 550 -1.44 22.16 -16.84
N CYS A 551 -1.44 23.46 -17.09
CA CYS A 551 -1.50 24.49 -16.06
C CYS A 551 -2.61 25.52 -16.32
N PHE A 552 -3.22 26.02 -15.24
CA PHE A 552 -4.13 27.15 -15.23
C PHE A 552 -3.58 28.25 -14.30
N ILE A 553 -3.61 29.50 -14.74
CA ILE A 553 -3.40 30.68 -13.89
C ILE A 553 -4.74 31.40 -13.81
N THR A 554 -5.28 31.53 -12.59
CA THR A 554 -6.55 32.21 -12.35
C THR A 554 -6.36 33.73 -12.33
N GLN A 555 -7.45 34.45 -12.55
CA GLN A 555 -7.55 35.85 -12.14
C GLN A 555 -7.52 35.94 -10.60
N SER A 556 -7.20 37.13 -10.08
CA SER A 556 -7.28 37.39 -8.64
C SER A 556 -8.74 37.30 -8.19
N ALA A 557 -9.04 36.35 -7.31
CA ALA A 557 -10.39 36.11 -6.80
C ALA A 557 -10.38 35.54 -5.38
N ASN A 558 -11.53 35.60 -4.71
CA ASN A 558 -11.73 34.90 -3.44
C ASN A 558 -12.20 33.44 -3.62
N ARG A 559 -12.51 33.04 -4.86
CA ARG A 559 -12.95 31.69 -5.21
C ARG A 559 -12.46 31.33 -6.61
N ALA A 560 -11.94 30.12 -6.76
CA ALA A 560 -11.64 29.51 -8.05
C ALA A 560 -11.96 28.01 -7.98
N GLU A 561 -12.55 27.48 -9.05
CA GLU A 561 -12.97 26.08 -9.10
C GLU A 561 -12.59 25.43 -10.43
N LEU A 562 -12.16 24.17 -10.37
CA LEU A 562 -11.94 23.32 -11.54
C LEU A 562 -12.72 22.01 -11.36
N VAL A 563 -13.24 21.49 -12.47
CA VAL A 563 -13.90 20.18 -12.52
C VAL A 563 -13.21 19.31 -13.55
N ILE A 564 -12.85 18.09 -13.17
CA ILE A 564 -12.23 17.07 -14.02
C ILE A 564 -13.28 16.03 -14.40
N ARG A 565 -13.40 15.73 -15.69
CA ARG A 565 -14.28 14.69 -16.24
C ARG A 565 -13.51 13.75 -17.16
N GLY A 566 -13.77 12.45 -17.05
CA GLY A 566 -13.25 11.44 -17.96
C GLY A 566 -14.23 11.14 -19.08
N LYS A 567 -13.75 11.14 -20.33
CA LYS A 567 -14.53 10.83 -21.54
C LYS A 567 -13.86 9.70 -22.32
N LEU A 568 -13.38 8.66 -21.62
CA LEU A 568 -12.87 7.42 -22.25
C LEU A 568 -14.02 6.50 -22.67
N VAL A 569 -15.07 6.41 -21.83
CA VAL A 569 -16.27 5.62 -22.07
C VAL A 569 -17.51 6.51 -22.14
N ALA A 570 -18.63 5.97 -22.62
CA ALA A 570 -19.91 6.68 -22.62
C ALA A 570 -20.34 7.01 -21.18
N GLU A 571 -20.97 8.18 -20.99
CA GLU A 571 -21.49 8.58 -19.68
C GLU A 571 -22.53 7.56 -19.18
N ALA A 572 -22.35 7.10 -17.94
CA ALA A 572 -23.34 6.32 -17.23
C ALA A 572 -24.48 7.24 -16.73
N ASN A 573 -25.64 6.64 -16.41
CA ASN A 573 -26.78 7.39 -15.87
C ASN A 573 -26.45 7.96 -14.48
N GLU A 574 -27.05 9.12 -14.16
CA GLU A 574 -26.99 9.68 -12.80
C GLU A 574 -27.47 8.66 -11.75
N GLN A 575 -26.76 8.65 -10.62
CA GLN A 575 -27.05 7.79 -9.47
C GLN A 575 -27.91 8.57 -8.46
N PRO A 576 -28.69 7.88 -7.59
CA PRO A 576 -29.64 8.52 -6.69
C PRO A 576 -29.02 9.39 -5.57
N GLY A 577 -27.68 9.42 -5.46
CA GLY A 577 -26.93 10.14 -4.42
C GLY A 577 -27.04 9.50 -3.03
N ARG A 578 -26.30 10.07 -2.05
CA ARG A 578 -26.32 9.65 -0.61
C ARG A 578 -25.88 8.20 -0.37
N PHE A 579 -25.07 7.67 -1.27
CA PHE A 579 -24.50 6.33 -1.16
C PHE A 579 -23.66 6.18 0.12
N TRP A 580 -22.73 7.12 0.36
CA TRP A 580 -21.85 7.05 1.52
C TRP A 580 -22.59 7.21 2.85
N GLU A 581 -23.68 7.99 2.87
CA GLU A 581 -24.52 8.17 4.06
C GLU A 581 -25.30 6.91 4.43
N THR A 582 -25.65 6.08 3.44
CA THR A 582 -26.59 4.95 3.63
C THR A 582 -25.91 3.58 3.69
N ILE A 583 -24.70 3.44 3.11
CA ILE A 583 -24.04 2.13 2.98
C ILE A 583 -23.65 1.49 4.33
N ALA A 584 -23.41 2.31 5.36
CA ALA A 584 -23.09 1.85 6.72
C ALA A 584 -24.33 1.46 7.55
N SER A 585 -25.53 1.50 6.97
CA SER A 585 -26.80 1.18 7.64
C SER A 585 -27.05 1.97 8.93
N GLY A 586 -26.48 3.19 9.02
CA GLY A 586 -26.62 4.07 10.18
C GLY A 586 -26.11 3.46 11.49
N LEU A 587 -25.10 2.57 11.43
CA LEU A 587 -24.60 1.89 12.61
C LEU A 587 -24.05 2.88 13.64
N GLU A 588 -24.62 2.88 14.84
CA GLU A 588 -24.10 3.53 16.03
C GLU A 588 -24.00 2.52 17.17
N ILE A 589 -22.89 2.55 17.91
CA ILE A 589 -22.67 1.68 19.07
C ILE A 589 -22.52 2.56 20.30
N HIS A 590 -23.35 2.31 21.31
CA HIS A 590 -23.39 3.03 22.57
C HIS A 590 -23.30 2.05 23.74
N ALA A 591 -22.15 2.03 24.41
CA ALA A 591 -21.95 1.27 25.64
C ALA A 591 -22.33 2.09 26.89
N PRO A 592 -22.62 1.45 28.05
CA PRO A 592 -22.87 2.19 29.29
C PRO A 592 -21.69 3.08 29.69
N GLU A 593 -21.93 4.36 29.95
CA GLU A 593 -20.86 5.39 30.17
C GLU A 593 -19.88 5.06 31.31
N THR A 594 -20.30 4.27 32.30
CA THR A 594 -19.47 3.88 33.44
C THR A 594 -18.58 2.67 33.16
N CYS A 595 -18.70 2.04 31.99
CA CYS A 595 -17.92 0.87 31.61
C CYS A 595 -16.55 1.28 31.03
N GLU A 596 -15.48 0.63 31.50
CA GLU A 596 -14.11 0.83 31.02
C GLU A 596 -13.93 0.50 29.53
N LEU A 597 -14.75 -0.41 28.99
CA LEU A 597 -14.70 -0.80 27.58
C LEU A 597 -15.55 0.10 26.67
N ALA A 598 -16.29 1.06 27.23
CA ALA A 598 -17.20 1.90 26.45
C ALA A 598 -16.49 2.71 25.35
N PRO A 599 -15.30 3.34 25.60
CA PRO A 599 -14.58 4.02 24.53
C PRO A 599 -14.23 3.11 23.36
N ALA A 600 -13.75 1.89 23.62
CA ALA A 600 -13.40 0.93 22.58
C ALA A 600 -14.61 0.45 21.77
N ALA A 601 -15.75 0.24 22.44
CA ALA A 601 -16.99 -0.16 21.78
C ALA A 601 -17.53 0.95 20.85
N ASN A 602 -17.51 2.20 21.32
CA ASN A 602 -17.93 3.35 20.51
C ASN A 602 -17.01 3.54 19.29
N ARG A 603 -15.69 3.36 19.45
CA ARG A 603 -14.71 3.41 18.35
C ARG A 603 -14.96 2.33 17.28
N ALA A 604 -15.52 1.18 17.64
CA ALA A 604 -15.89 0.15 16.67
C ALA A 604 -17.04 0.61 15.75
N GLY A 605 -17.97 1.42 16.27
CA GLY A 605 -18.99 2.09 15.46
C GLY A 605 -18.40 3.18 14.58
N GLU A 606 -17.52 4.03 15.14
CA GLU A 606 -16.89 5.15 14.42
C GLU A 606 -16.04 4.69 13.22
N ILE A 607 -15.26 3.61 13.37
CA ILE A 607 -14.38 3.12 12.29
C ILE A 607 -15.13 2.34 11.20
N PHE A 608 -16.34 1.86 11.49
CA PHE A 608 -17.13 1.00 10.61
C PHE A 608 -17.32 1.56 9.18
N PRO A 609 -17.81 2.81 8.98
CA PRO A 609 -17.96 3.38 7.63
C PRO A 609 -16.63 3.52 6.88
N TRP A 610 -15.52 3.74 7.60
CA TRP A 610 -14.19 3.85 7.00
C TRP A 610 -13.65 2.51 6.49
N PHE A 611 -13.91 1.42 7.22
CA PHE A 611 -13.59 0.07 6.73
C PHE A 611 -14.47 -0.33 5.54
N ILE A 612 -15.75 0.07 5.51
CA ILE A 612 -16.58 -0.08 4.30
C ILE A 612 -15.95 0.67 3.12
N HIS A 613 -15.58 1.93 3.32
CA HIS A 613 -14.91 2.73 2.29
C HIS A 613 -13.64 2.03 1.76
N ASN A 614 -12.73 1.64 2.65
CA ASN A 614 -11.49 0.96 2.27
C ASN A 614 -11.73 -0.37 1.53
N ALA A 615 -12.71 -1.16 1.98
CA ALA A 615 -13.08 -2.43 1.34
C ALA A 615 -13.72 -2.21 -0.05
N LEU A 616 -14.50 -1.14 -0.23
CA LEU A 616 -15.04 -0.76 -1.54
C LEU A 616 -13.98 -0.23 -2.50
N ILE A 617 -12.94 0.46 -2.02
CA ILE A 617 -11.78 0.78 -2.85
C ILE A 617 -11.05 -0.50 -3.29
N HIS A 618 -10.75 -1.40 -2.34
CA HIS A 618 -10.15 -2.71 -2.65
C HIS A 618 -10.97 -3.49 -3.69
N PHE A 619 -12.29 -3.42 -3.63
CA PHE A 619 -13.20 -4.09 -4.55
C PHE A 619 -13.34 -3.39 -5.91
N LEU A 620 -13.67 -2.10 -5.94
CA LEU A 620 -14.16 -1.41 -7.14
C LEU A 620 -13.10 -0.57 -7.85
N SER A 621 -12.01 -0.24 -7.17
CA SER A 621 -10.86 0.47 -7.74
C SER A 621 -9.57 -0.06 -7.08
N PRO A 622 -9.19 -1.32 -7.36
CA PRO A 622 -8.20 -2.07 -6.56
C PRO A 622 -6.83 -1.38 -6.50
N ARG A 623 -6.61 -0.58 -5.45
CA ARG A 623 -5.36 0.14 -5.14
C ARG A 623 -5.33 0.59 -3.69
N GLY A 624 -4.15 0.90 -3.18
CA GLY A 624 -3.93 1.47 -1.85
C GLY A 624 -3.13 2.76 -1.91
N LEU A 625 -2.73 3.26 -0.74
CA LEU A 625 -1.87 4.44 -0.63
C LEU A 625 -0.43 4.09 -1.03
N GLU A 626 0.14 3.04 -0.45
CA GLU A 626 1.45 2.51 -0.83
C GLU A 626 1.38 1.50 -1.98
N GLN A 627 0.35 0.64 -1.98
CA GLN A 627 0.11 -0.33 -3.07
C GLN A 627 -0.77 0.29 -4.16
N TYR A 628 -0.28 1.36 -4.79
CA TYR A 628 -1.02 2.03 -5.87
C TYR A 628 -1.09 1.18 -7.16
N SER A 629 -0.18 0.21 -7.34
CA SER A 629 -0.23 -0.74 -8.46
C SER A 629 -1.23 -1.87 -8.21
N GLY A 630 -2.36 -1.83 -8.93
CA GLY A 630 -3.37 -2.87 -8.91
C GLY A 630 -4.22 -2.88 -10.17
N GLY A 631 -5.54 -2.87 -10.03
CA GLY A 631 -6.52 -2.83 -11.13
C GLY A 631 -7.14 -4.18 -11.50
N GLY A 632 -6.50 -5.29 -11.11
CA GLY A 632 -7.11 -6.62 -11.16
C GLY A 632 -7.72 -7.02 -9.81
N TRP A 633 -8.56 -8.04 -9.84
CA TRP A 633 -8.98 -8.77 -8.64
C TRP A 633 -8.04 -9.95 -8.41
N GLY A 634 -7.42 -10.01 -7.23
CA GLY A 634 -6.89 -11.27 -6.73
C GLY A 634 -8.06 -12.23 -6.50
N THR A 635 -7.98 -13.45 -7.02
CA THR A 635 -9.12 -14.40 -6.99
C THR A 635 -9.53 -14.70 -5.54
N ARG A 636 -8.56 -14.99 -4.69
CA ARG A 636 -8.76 -15.15 -3.25
C ARG A 636 -9.26 -13.86 -2.60
N ASP A 637 -8.70 -12.73 -2.98
CA ASP A 637 -8.95 -11.46 -2.29
C ASP A 637 -10.38 -10.98 -2.51
N VAL A 638 -10.91 -11.10 -3.74
CA VAL A 638 -12.30 -10.74 -4.05
C VAL A 638 -13.30 -11.72 -3.42
N CYS A 639 -12.92 -12.99 -3.27
CA CYS A 639 -13.74 -14.01 -2.59
C CYS A 639 -13.70 -13.91 -1.04
N GLN A 640 -12.85 -13.06 -0.47
CA GLN A 640 -12.81 -12.76 0.97
C GLN A 640 -13.38 -11.38 1.24
N GLY A 641 -12.57 -10.33 1.19
CA GLY A 641 -12.94 -9.00 1.68
C GLY A 641 -14.26 -8.48 1.09
N PRO A 642 -14.41 -8.42 -0.25
CA PRO A 642 -15.64 -7.97 -0.88
C PRO A 642 -16.85 -8.88 -0.64
N VAL A 643 -16.71 -10.21 -0.74
CA VAL A 643 -17.83 -11.15 -0.47
C VAL A 643 -18.27 -11.03 1.00
N GLU A 644 -17.34 -11.05 1.94
CA GLU A 644 -17.64 -10.92 3.38
C GLU A 644 -18.26 -9.56 3.71
N LEU A 645 -17.76 -8.47 3.11
CA LEU A 645 -18.37 -7.14 3.22
C LEU A 645 -19.81 -7.13 2.73
N LEU A 646 -20.05 -7.59 1.49
CA LEU A 646 -21.35 -7.48 0.85
C LEU A 646 -22.37 -8.38 1.55
N LEU A 647 -21.97 -9.58 2.00
CA LEU A 647 -22.82 -10.44 2.83
C LEU A 647 -23.11 -9.79 4.19
N ALA A 648 -22.12 -9.15 4.82
CA ALA A 648 -22.31 -8.43 6.09
C ALA A 648 -23.30 -7.26 5.98
N LEU A 649 -23.36 -6.62 4.82
CA LEU A 649 -24.30 -5.54 4.53
C LEU A 649 -25.62 -6.04 3.91
N GLY A 650 -25.82 -7.35 3.77
CA GLY A 650 -27.01 -7.94 3.14
C GLY A 650 -27.20 -7.53 1.67
N ARG A 651 -26.11 -7.27 0.93
CA ARG A 651 -26.11 -6.84 -0.47
C ARG A 651 -25.88 -8.03 -1.40
N PHE A 652 -26.91 -8.86 -1.56
CA PHE A 652 -26.79 -10.13 -2.28
C PHE A 652 -26.65 -10.00 -3.81
N GLU A 653 -27.32 -9.03 -4.44
CA GLU A 653 -27.22 -8.85 -5.90
C GLU A 653 -25.78 -8.54 -6.36
N PRO A 654 -25.03 -7.63 -5.70
CA PRO A 654 -23.60 -7.45 -5.99
C PRO A 654 -22.74 -8.70 -5.78
N VAL A 655 -23.05 -9.55 -4.78
CA VAL A 655 -22.33 -10.82 -4.59
C VAL A 655 -22.59 -11.76 -5.77
N ARG A 656 -23.83 -11.83 -6.26
CA ARG A 656 -24.19 -12.65 -7.43
C ARG A 656 -23.41 -12.21 -8.68
N ASP A 657 -23.36 -10.90 -8.96
CA ASP A 657 -22.59 -10.36 -10.09
C ASP A 657 -21.09 -10.67 -9.95
N LEU A 658 -20.53 -10.44 -8.76
CA LEU A 658 -19.14 -10.75 -8.43
C LEU A 658 -18.83 -12.23 -8.69
N LEU A 659 -19.65 -13.15 -8.18
CA LEU A 659 -19.46 -14.59 -8.40
C LEU A 659 -19.52 -14.93 -9.89
N CYS A 660 -20.52 -14.42 -10.63
CA CYS A 660 -20.59 -14.61 -12.07
C CYS A 660 -19.28 -14.17 -12.76
N ARG A 661 -18.73 -13.00 -12.40
CA ARG A 661 -17.45 -12.51 -12.95
C ARG A 661 -16.29 -13.43 -12.60
N VAL A 662 -16.19 -13.90 -11.36
CA VAL A 662 -15.15 -14.86 -10.93
C VAL A 662 -15.27 -16.18 -11.70
N PHE A 663 -16.46 -16.74 -11.84
CA PHE A 663 -16.67 -18.00 -12.58
C PHE A 663 -16.36 -17.87 -14.08
N ARG A 664 -16.55 -16.68 -14.69
CA ARG A 664 -16.11 -16.42 -16.09
C ARG A 664 -14.59 -16.53 -16.28
N GLN A 665 -13.83 -16.54 -15.19
CA GLN A 665 -12.37 -16.60 -15.19
C GLN A 665 -11.84 -17.99 -14.85
N GLN A 666 -12.71 -18.97 -14.58
CA GLN A 666 -12.25 -20.34 -14.37
C GLN A 666 -11.64 -20.88 -15.67
N ASN A 667 -10.47 -21.47 -15.55
CA ASN A 667 -9.80 -22.21 -16.61
C ASN A 667 -10.60 -23.48 -16.97
N ALA A 668 -10.43 -23.97 -18.20
CA ALA A 668 -11.12 -25.19 -18.64
C ALA A 668 -10.78 -26.44 -17.80
N ASP A 669 -9.62 -26.46 -17.12
CA ASP A 669 -9.18 -27.55 -16.24
C ASP A 669 -9.80 -27.54 -14.83
N GLY A 670 -10.55 -26.49 -14.50
CA GLY A 670 -11.23 -26.30 -13.22
C GLY A 670 -10.54 -25.32 -12.26
N ASP A 671 -9.37 -24.79 -12.59
CA ASP A 671 -8.64 -23.85 -11.73
C ASP A 671 -8.96 -22.37 -12.02
N TRP A 672 -8.39 -21.47 -11.23
CA TRP A 672 -8.45 -20.01 -11.43
C TRP A 672 -7.04 -19.41 -11.48
N PRO A 673 -6.87 -18.21 -12.07
CA PRO A 673 -5.60 -17.52 -12.02
C PRO A 673 -5.37 -16.92 -10.63
N GLN A 674 -4.13 -16.55 -10.29
CA GLN A 674 -3.85 -15.81 -9.06
C GLN A 674 -4.67 -14.51 -8.97
N TRP A 675 -4.78 -13.79 -10.09
CA TRP A 675 -5.58 -12.57 -10.23
C TRP A 675 -6.09 -12.42 -11.67
N PHE A 676 -7.08 -11.57 -11.91
CA PHE A 676 -7.59 -11.28 -13.26
C PHE A 676 -8.16 -9.87 -13.37
N MET A 677 -8.22 -9.33 -14.59
CA MET A 677 -8.95 -8.08 -14.85
C MET A 677 -10.45 -8.33 -14.98
N PHE A 678 -11.26 -7.56 -14.25
CA PHE A 678 -12.71 -7.74 -14.16
C PHE A 678 -13.50 -6.87 -15.16
N PHE A 679 -12.83 -5.97 -15.88
CA PHE A 679 -13.37 -5.29 -17.04
C PHE A 679 -13.19 -6.16 -18.29
N GLU A 680 -14.24 -6.30 -19.10
CA GLU A 680 -14.25 -7.23 -20.24
C GLU A 680 -13.16 -6.88 -21.28
N ARG A 681 -12.87 -5.59 -21.45
CA ARG A 681 -11.84 -5.10 -22.39
C ARG A 681 -10.44 -5.63 -22.04
N GLU A 682 -10.13 -5.74 -20.76
CA GLU A 682 -8.83 -6.20 -20.25
C GLU A 682 -8.83 -7.67 -19.82
N ARG A 683 -9.92 -8.41 -20.05
CA ARG A 683 -10.10 -9.79 -19.57
C ARG A 683 -8.92 -10.74 -19.89
N GLY A 684 -8.23 -10.52 -21.01
CA GLY A 684 -7.05 -11.30 -21.41
C GLY A 684 -5.78 -11.06 -20.58
N ILE A 685 -5.76 -10.07 -19.69
CA ILE A 685 -4.62 -9.73 -18.83
C ILE A 685 -4.77 -10.45 -17.49
N ARG A 686 -4.01 -11.53 -17.32
CA ARG A 686 -4.00 -12.37 -16.12
C ARG A 686 -2.78 -13.31 -16.16
N PRO A 687 -2.27 -13.81 -15.02
CA PRO A 687 -1.24 -14.82 -14.98
C PRO A 687 -1.81 -16.20 -15.40
N GLY A 688 -0.91 -17.07 -15.86
CA GLY A 688 -1.24 -18.45 -16.23
C GLY A 688 -1.37 -19.41 -15.04
N ASP A 689 -0.61 -19.15 -13.97
CA ASP A 689 -0.53 -20.02 -12.79
C ASP A 689 -1.11 -19.34 -11.53
N SER A 690 -1.33 -20.13 -10.48
CA SER A 690 -1.90 -19.69 -9.20
C SER A 690 -1.39 -20.55 -8.03
N HIS A 691 -1.57 -20.06 -6.81
CA HIS A 691 -1.29 -20.82 -5.58
C HIS A 691 -2.27 -21.99 -5.41
N GLY A 692 -1.88 -22.99 -4.60
CA GLY A 692 -2.68 -24.19 -4.38
C GLY A 692 -4.01 -23.95 -3.68
N ASP A 693 -4.15 -22.84 -2.94
CA ASP A 693 -5.36 -22.47 -2.22
C ASP A 693 -6.42 -21.76 -3.10
N ILE A 694 -6.04 -21.29 -4.29
CA ILE A 694 -6.90 -20.43 -5.12
C ILE A 694 -8.19 -21.12 -5.57
N VAL A 695 -8.14 -22.43 -5.86
CA VAL A 695 -9.30 -23.21 -6.32
C VAL A 695 -10.44 -23.28 -5.31
N TYR A 696 -10.17 -23.13 -4.01
CA TYR A 696 -11.17 -23.29 -2.95
C TYR A 696 -12.01 -22.03 -2.73
N TRP A 697 -11.44 -20.85 -2.93
CA TRP A 697 -12.08 -19.57 -2.56
C TRP A 697 -13.34 -19.26 -3.36
N PRO A 698 -13.39 -19.42 -4.70
CA PRO A 698 -14.63 -19.23 -5.46
C PRO A 698 -15.75 -20.19 -5.02
N LEU A 699 -15.41 -21.41 -4.66
CA LEU A 699 -16.37 -22.41 -4.18
C LEU A 699 -16.91 -22.05 -2.80
N LEU A 700 -16.05 -21.61 -1.89
CA LEU A 700 -16.45 -21.16 -0.55
C LEU A 700 -17.35 -19.92 -0.63
N ALA A 701 -17.00 -18.94 -1.47
CA ALA A 701 -17.82 -17.76 -1.70
C ALA A 701 -19.19 -18.10 -2.31
N LEU A 702 -19.25 -19.04 -3.26
CA LEU A 702 -20.50 -19.55 -3.80
C LEU A 702 -21.35 -20.21 -2.70
N ALA A 703 -20.76 -21.08 -1.89
CA ALA A 703 -21.46 -21.75 -0.80
C ALA A 703 -22.06 -20.76 0.21
N GLN A 704 -21.31 -19.73 0.58
CA GLN A 704 -21.78 -18.66 1.47
C GLN A 704 -22.95 -17.87 0.86
N TYR A 705 -22.87 -17.52 -0.43
CA TYR A 705 -23.96 -16.87 -1.15
C TYR A 705 -25.23 -17.74 -1.19
N LEU A 706 -25.09 -19.01 -1.59
CA LEU A 706 -26.22 -19.95 -1.68
C LEU A 706 -26.87 -20.17 -0.31
N SER A 707 -26.08 -20.28 0.75
CA SER A 707 -26.59 -20.43 2.12
C SER A 707 -27.35 -19.18 2.57
N ALA A 708 -26.82 -17.99 2.29
CA ALA A 708 -27.44 -16.73 2.69
C ALA A 708 -28.72 -16.40 1.90
N THR A 709 -28.82 -16.85 0.65
CA THR A 709 -29.88 -16.43 -0.28
C THR A 709 -30.90 -17.50 -0.62
N GLY A 710 -30.51 -18.77 -0.61
CA GLY A 710 -31.29 -19.87 -1.20
C GLY A 710 -31.39 -19.80 -2.73
N ASP A 711 -30.60 -18.97 -3.41
CA ASP A 711 -30.70 -18.74 -4.87
C ASP A 711 -30.10 -19.89 -5.69
N ALA A 712 -30.84 -20.99 -5.82
CA ALA A 712 -30.46 -22.12 -6.66
C ALA A 712 -30.29 -21.75 -8.15
N SER A 713 -30.93 -20.67 -8.62
CA SER A 713 -30.88 -20.26 -10.02
C SER A 713 -29.46 -19.88 -10.47
N LEU A 714 -28.60 -19.44 -9.54
CA LEU A 714 -27.20 -19.15 -9.85
C LEU A 714 -26.45 -20.38 -10.36
N LEU A 715 -26.75 -21.58 -9.85
CA LEU A 715 -26.11 -22.82 -10.31
C LEU A 715 -26.47 -23.17 -11.76
N GLU A 716 -27.62 -22.69 -12.25
CA GLU A 716 -28.12 -22.91 -13.61
C GLU A 716 -27.59 -21.86 -14.62
N GLU A 717 -26.97 -20.79 -14.15
CA GLU A 717 -26.42 -19.72 -15.01
C GLU A 717 -25.37 -20.27 -15.96
N GLN A 718 -25.54 -19.97 -17.25
CA GLN A 718 -24.66 -20.43 -18.32
C GLN A 718 -23.55 -19.40 -18.55
N ILE A 719 -22.32 -19.78 -18.22
CA ILE A 719 -21.15 -18.89 -18.27
C ILE A 719 -20.01 -19.58 -19.03
N PRO A 720 -19.22 -18.84 -19.82
CA PRO A 720 -18.02 -19.40 -20.45
C PRO A 720 -16.89 -19.61 -19.45
N TYR A 721 -16.15 -20.71 -19.61
CA TYR A 721 -14.77 -20.78 -19.10
C TYR A 721 -13.90 -19.70 -19.76
N PHE A 722 -12.77 -19.39 -19.14
CA PHE A 722 -11.79 -18.50 -19.74
C PHE A 722 -11.09 -19.18 -20.93
N GLU A 723 -11.11 -18.50 -22.07
CA GLU A 723 -10.31 -18.80 -23.26
C GLU A 723 -9.79 -17.49 -23.83
N HIS A 724 -8.54 -17.47 -24.31
CA HIS A 724 -7.97 -16.28 -24.95
C HIS A 724 -8.76 -15.87 -26.20
N ASP A 725 -9.26 -16.86 -26.94
CA ASP A 725 -10.21 -16.66 -28.02
C ASP A 725 -11.60 -16.97 -27.49
N ALA A 726 -12.33 -15.92 -27.08
CA ALA A 726 -13.66 -16.06 -26.49
C ALA A 726 -14.65 -16.80 -27.40
N SER A 727 -14.42 -16.87 -28.72
CA SER A 727 -15.27 -17.64 -29.64
C SER A 727 -15.13 -19.16 -29.50
N LYS A 728 -14.04 -19.61 -28.85
CA LYS A 728 -13.76 -21.02 -28.55
C LYS A 728 -14.10 -21.42 -27.12
N ALA A 729 -14.52 -20.47 -26.30
CA ALA A 729 -14.86 -20.73 -24.90
C ALA A 729 -16.01 -21.74 -24.82
N GLU A 730 -15.78 -22.81 -24.08
CA GLU A 730 -16.85 -23.71 -23.66
C GLU A 730 -17.78 -22.96 -22.70
N VAL A 731 -19.08 -23.05 -22.94
CA VAL A 731 -20.12 -22.50 -22.05
C VAL A 731 -20.74 -23.64 -21.27
N ALA A 732 -20.80 -23.50 -19.95
CA ALA A 732 -21.41 -24.47 -19.06
C ALA A 732 -22.14 -23.78 -17.91
N THR A 733 -22.95 -24.55 -17.18
CA THR A 733 -23.61 -24.06 -15.98
C THR A 733 -22.59 -23.82 -14.87
N ILE A 734 -22.82 -22.87 -13.97
CA ILE A 734 -21.98 -22.72 -12.76
C ILE A 734 -21.89 -24.05 -11.99
N ASP A 735 -22.95 -24.87 -11.99
CA ASP A 735 -22.88 -26.23 -11.41
C ASP A 735 -21.79 -27.12 -12.06
N SER A 736 -21.65 -27.05 -13.38
CA SER A 736 -20.59 -27.77 -14.11
C SER A 736 -19.20 -27.21 -13.78
N HIS A 737 -19.08 -25.88 -13.62
CA HIS A 737 -17.85 -25.22 -13.16
C HIS A 737 -17.43 -25.71 -11.77
N VAL A 738 -18.40 -25.86 -10.85
CA VAL A 738 -18.19 -26.41 -9.50
C VAL A 738 -17.69 -27.85 -9.56
N GLU A 739 -18.33 -28.71 -10.36
CA GLU A 739 -17.89 -30.11 -10.48
C GLU A 739 -16.47 -30.23 -11.03
N ARG A 740 -16.06 -29.40 -12.01
CA ARG A 740 -14.67 -29.39 -12.50
C ARG A 740 -13.67 -28.98 -11.43
N ALA A 741 -13.99 -27.95 -10.64
CA ALA A 741 -13.13 -27.53 -9.54
C ALA A 741 -12.99 -28.64 -8.48
N LEU A 742 -14.09 -29.30 -8.11
CA LEU A 742 -14.07 -30.43 -7.18
C LEU A 742 -13.26 -31.61 -7.73
N ASP A 743 -13.39 -31.92 -9.02
CA ASP A 743 -12.58 -32.96 -9.70
C ASP A 743 -11.09 -32.60 -9.74
N LEU A 744 -10.74 -31.32 -9.85
CA LEU A 744 -9.37 -30.86 -9.76
C LEU A 744 -8.83 -31.00 -8.33
N ILE A 745 -9.59 -30.55 -7.32
CA ILE A 745 -9.24 -30.67 -5.89
C ILE A 745 -8.96 -32.13 -5.53
N ARG A 746 -9.82 -33.07 -5.95
CA ARG A 746 -9.65 -34.53 -5.72
C ARG A 746 -8.36 -35.10 -6.33
N ARG A 747 -7.78 -34.43 -7.33
CA ARG A 747 -6.52 -34.85 -7.98
C ARG A 747 -5.29 -34.16 -7.39
N ARG A 748 -5.45 -32.98 -6.78
CA ARG A 748 -4.36 -32.16 -6.20
C ARG A 748 -4.12 -32.48 -4.72
N VAL A 749 -3.90 -33.76 -4.43
CA VAL A 749 -3.63 -34.27 -3.08
C VAL A 749 -2.24 -34.88 -3.00
N ILE A 750 -1.69 -35.00 -1.78
CA ILE A 750 -0.47 -35.77 -1.55
C ILE A 750 -0.73 -37.23 -1.90
N GLY A 751 0.14 -37.80 -2.74
CA GLY A 751 0.01 -39.17 -3.22
C GLY A 751 -0.17 -40.18 -2.08
N GLY A 752 -1.27 -40.93 -2.10
CA GLY A 752 -1.61 -41.92 -1.07
C GLY A 752 -2.42 -41.38 0.11
N THR A 753 -2.84 -40.12 0.08
CA THR A 753 -3.70 -39.47 1.08
C THR A 753 -4.82 -38.69 0.40
N ASN A 754 -5.70 -38.06 1.19
CA ASN A 754 -6.69 -37.07 0.79
C ASN A 754 -6.30 -35.64 1.22
N LEU A 755 -5.09 -35.44 1.72
CA LEU A 755 -4.59 -34.13 2.14
C LEU A 755 -4.16 -33.30 0.94
N ALA A 756 -4.54 -32.03 0.91
CA ALA A 756 -4.22 -31.11 -0.17
C ALA A 756 -2.70 -30.95 -0.36
N ALA A 757 -2.23 -31.04 -1.61
CA ALA A 757 -0.87 -30.68 -1.96
C ALA A 757 -0.69 -29.17 -1.97
N TYR A 758 0.52 -28.69 -1.67
CA TYR A 758 0.81 -27.26 -1.53
C TYR A 758 0.71 -26.47 -2.84
N GLY A 759 1.04 -27.10 -3.97
CA GLY A 759 1.12 -26.39 -5.25
C GLY A 759 2.16 -25.28 -5.21
N HIS A 760 1.82 -24.10 -5.72
CA HIS A 760 2.75 -22.96 -5.78
C HIS A 760 2.79 -22.11 -4.51
N GLY A 761 2.06 -22.47 -3.46
CA GLY A 761 1.93 -21.67 -2.25
C GLY A 761 0.58 -21.86 -1.59
N ASP A 762 0.45 -21.33 -0.38
CA ASP A 762 -0.83 -21.15 0.31
C ASP A 762 -1.11 -19.65 0.55
N TRP A 763 -1.86 -19.32 1.60
CA TRP A 763 -2.21 -17.94 1.89
C TRP A 763 -1.00 -17.04 2.15
N ASN A 764 0.06 -17.56 2.78
CA ASN A 764 1.24 -16.75 3.05
C ASN A 764 2.09 -16.72 1.79
N ASP A 765 1.89 -15.70 0.97
CA ASP A 765 2.57 -15.56 -0.30
C ASP A 765 4.12 -15.44 -0.14
N SER A 766 4.65 -15.27 1.08
CA SER A 766 6.10 -15.29 1.34
C SER A 766 6.70 -16.71 1.41
N LEU A 767 5.87 -17.73 1.66
CA LEU A 767 6.25 -19.14 1.80
C LEU A 767 6.13 -19.95 0.50
N GLN A 768 6.11 -19.28 -0.65
CA GLN A 768 6.19 -19.97 -1.95
C GLN A 768 7.40 -20.91 -1.98
N PRO A 769 7.27 -22.15 -2.48
CA PRO A 769 8.36 -23.12 -2.44
C PRO A 769 9.49 -22.68 -3.40
N ALA A 770 10.72 -22.66 -2.88
CA ALA A 770 11.92 -22.42 -3.69
C ALA A 770 12.33 -23.67 -4.48
N LYS A 771 12.01 -24.87 -3.97
CA LYS A 771 12.32 -26.15 -4.61
C LYS A 771 11.11 -26.67 -5.41
N PRO A 772 11.29 -27.12 -6.67
CA PRO A 772 10.18 -27.59 -7.50
C PRO A 772 9.39 -28.78 -6.91
N ASP A 773 10.07 -29.72 -6.26
CA ASP A 773 9.47 -30.94 -5.72
C ASP A 773 8.58 -30.69 -4.49
N MET A 774 8.82 -29.60 -3.75
CA MET A 774 7.95 -29.19 -2.65
C MET A 774 6.53 -28.87 -3.12
N ARG A 775 6.30 -28.54 -4.40
CA ARG A 775 4.96 -28.24 -4.91
C ARG A 775 4.00 -29.44 -4.81
N GLU A 776 4.51 -30.63 -5.07
CA GLU A 776 3.71 -31.87 -5.09
C GLU A 776 3.81 -32.66 -3.77
N ARG A 777 4.86 -32.41 -2.99
CA ARG A 777 5.20 -33.21 -1.80
C ARG A 777 5.10 -32.45 -0.48
N LEU A 778 4.91 -31.13 -0.50
CA LEU A 778 4.58 -30.36 0.69
C LEU A 778 3.07 -30.31 0.87
N CYS A 779 2.61 -30.40 2.10
CA CYS A 779 1.23 -30.20 2.51
C CYS A 779 1.19 -29.04 3.50
N SER A 780 0.31 -28.07 3.28
CA SER A 780 -0.01 -27.05 4.27
C SER A 780 -1.23 -27.45 5.06
N SER A 781 -1.08 -27.55 6.37
CA SER A 781 -2.18 -27.85 7.27
C SER A 781 -3.29 -26.82 7.16
N TRP A 782 -2.94 -25.55 6.90
CA TRP A 782 -3.92 -24.50 6.65
C TRP A 782 -4.72 -24.75 5.35
N THR A 783 -4.08 -25.13 4.24
CA THR A 783 -4.80 -25.47 3.00
C THR A 783 -5.73 -26.67 3.19
N VAL A 784 -5.36 -27.64 4.03
CA VAL A 784 -6.23 -28.75 4.41
C VAL A 784 -7.46 -28.26 5.18
N THR A 785 -7.31 -27.31 6.10
CA THR A 785 -8.46 -26.72 6.80
C THR A 785 -9.40 -25.98 5.84
N LEU A 786 -8.86 -25.31 4.81
CA LEU A 786 -9.65 -24.65 3.78
C LEU A 786 -10.39 -25.66 2.89
N ASN A 787 -9.75 -26.77 2.52
CA ASN A 787 -10.40 -27.87 1.80
C ASN A 787 -11.60 -28.42 2.59
N TYR A 788 -11.38 -28.74 3.86
CA TYR A 788 -12.44 -29.19 4.77
C TYR A 788 -13.60 -28.19 4.87
N GLN A 789 -13.28 -26.89 5.05
CA GLN A 789 -14.26 -25.82 5.12
C GLN A 789 -15.10 -25.72 3.85
N THR A 790 -14.46 -25.79 2.68
CA THR A 790 -15.15 -25.71 1.38
C THR A 790 -16.11 -26.88 1.18
N GLU A 791 -15.69 -28.11 1.52
CA GLU A 791 -16.56 -29.29 1.43
C GLU A 791 -17.80 -29.15 2.33
N LEU A 792 -17.64 -28.73 3.60
CA LEU A 792 -18.76 -28.53 4.51
C LEU A 792 -19.67 -27.36 4.12
N ALA A 793 -19.09 -26.23 3.69
CA ALA A 793 -19.88 -25.07 3.28
C ALA A 793 -20.76 -25.41 2.06
N LEU A 794 -20.20 -26.11 1.07
CA LEU A 794 -20.96 -26.61 -0.08
C LEU A 794 -22.02 -27.62 0.36
N ALA A 795 -21.71 -28.52 1.30
CA ALA A 795 -22.68 -29.49 1.79
C ALA A 795 -23.87 -28.80 2.44
N ALA A 796 -23.63 -27.80 3.30
CA ALA A 796 -24.68 -27.01 3.94
C ALA A 796 -25.55 -26.29 2.89
N ALA A 797 -24.93 -25.64 1.90
CA ALA A 797 -25.63 -24.97 0.81
C ALA A 797 -26.51 -25.94 0.01
N PHE A 798 -25.98 -27.08 -0.44
CA PHE A 798 -26.74 -28.06 -1.22
C PHE A 798 -27.86 -28.72 -0.40
N ARG A 799 -27.62 -28.98 0.89
CA ARG A 799 -28.66 -29.48 1.80
C ARG A 799 -29.81 -28.50 1.94
N GLN A 800 -29.52 -27.21 2.08
CA GLN A 800 -30.53 -26.14 2.13
C GLN A 800 -31.32 -26.02 0.82
N LEU A 801 -30.67 -26.25 -0.32
CA LEU A 801 -31.32 -26.30 -1.64
C LEU A 801 -32.06 -27.62 -1.92
N GLY A 802 -31.97 -28.60 -1.03
CA GLY A 802 -32.65 -29.89 -1.13
C GLY A 802 -31.87 -31.02 -1.84
N ASP A 803 -30.63 -30.79 -2.26
CA ASP A 803 -29.75 -31.83 -2.81
C ASP A 803 -28.97 -32.56 -1.71
N VAL A 804 -29.71 -33.36 -0.96
CA VAL A 804 -29.20 -34.12 0.20
C VAL A 804 -28.11 -35.10 -0.19
N LYS A 805 -28.21 -35.75 -1.36
CA LYS A 805 -27.25 -36.78 -1.78
C LYS A 805 -25.88 -36.17 -2.04
N ARG A 806 -25.82 -35.02 -2.71
CA ARG A 806 -24.54 -34.32 -2.95
C ARG A 806 -23.95 -33.82 -1.64
N ALA A 807 -24.77 -33.27 -0.76
CA ALA A 807 -24.37 -32.84 0.59
C ALA A 807 -23.73 -33.98 1.39
N GLU A 808 -24.37 -35.14 1.49
CA GLU A 808 -23.84 -36.32 2.19
C GLU A 808 -22.49 -36.80 1.59
N GLY A 809 -22.32 -36.69 0.27
CA GLY A 809 -21.06 -37.01 -0.40
C GLY A 809 -19.91 -36.05 -0.05
N LEU A 810 -20.18 -34.75 0.07
CA LEU A 810 -19.20 -33.75 0.51
C LEU A 810 -18.88 -33.94 2.01
N GLU A 811 -19.90 -34.17 2.85
CA GLU A 811 -19.75 -34.46 4.29
C GLU A 811 -18.85 -35.69 4.54
N ALA A 812 -19.05 -36.78 3.78
CA ALA A 812 -18.23 -37.99 3.89
C ALA A 812 -16.75 -37.74 3.53
N ARG A 813 -16.48 -36.87 2.54
CA ARG A 813 -15.11 -36.47 2.19
C ARG A 813 -14.51 -35.59 3.27
N ALA A 814 -15.25 -34.60 3.76
CA ALA A 814 -14.82 -33.76 4.87
C ALA A 814 -14.45 -34.61 6.10
N ALA A 815 -15.25 -35.64 6.42
CA ALA A 815 -14.94 -36.57 7.51
C ALA A 815 -13.62 -37.32 7.30
N THR A 816 -13.34 -37.77 6.07
CA THR A 816 -12.07 -38.45 5.72
C THR A 816 -10.88 -37.50 5.83
N ILE A 817 -11.03 -36.26 5.35
CA ILE A 817 -10.00 -35.21 5.47
C ILE A 817 -9.70 -34.92 6.94
N LEU A 818 -10.72 -34.83 7.79
CA LEU A 818 -10.56 -34.59 9.21
C LEU A 818 -9.83 -35.73 9.93
N GLU A 819 -10.17 -36.99 9.60
CA GLU A 819 -9.49 -38.17 10.14
C GLU A 819 -7.99 -38.14 9.79
N GLU A 820 -7.64 -37.95 8.52
CA GLU A 820 -6.24 -37.87 8.09
C GLU A 820 -5.52 -36.63 8.63
N PHE A 821 -6.20 -35.50 8.77
CA PHE A 821 -5.67 -34.30 9.41
C PHE A 821 -5.25 -34.60 10.86
N GLN A 822 -6.12 -35.27 11.63
CA GLN A 822 -5.84 -35.68 13.01
C GLN A 822 -4.68 -36.68 13.08
N ASP A 823 -4.64 -37.67 12.19
CA ASP A 823 -3.65 -38.73 12.21
C ASP A 823 -2.25 -38.30 11.74
N VAL A 824 -2.18 -37.41 10.75
CA VAL A 824 -0.94 -37.07 10.05
C VAL A 824 -0.36 -35.72 10.47
N LEU A 825 -1.22 -34.71 10.70
CA LEU A 825 -0.80 -33.31 10.87
C LEU A 825 -0.80 -32.85 12.33
N VAL A 826 -1.59 -33.48 13.20
CA VAL A 826 -1.52 -33.28 14.66
C VAL A 826 -0.51 -34.28 15.24
N VAL A 827 0.66 -33.79 15.63
CA VAL A 827 1.80 -34.60 16.05
C VAL A 827 2.26 -34.14 17.42
N ASP A 828 2.46 -35.09 18.34
CA ASP A 828 2.79 -34.76 19.74
C ASP A 828 1.82 -33.73 20.34
N GLU A 829 0.52 -33.88 20.03
CA GLU A 829 -0.57 -32.99 20.46
C GLU A 829 -0.52 -31.56 19.88
N VAL A 830 0.39 -31.28 18.93
CA VAL A 830 0.55 -29.98 18.28
C VAL A 830 0.29 -30.11 16.77
N LEU A 831 -0.52 -29.20 16.22
CA LEU A 831 -0.68 -29.09 14.78
C LEU A 831 0.62 -28.55 14.12
N ALA A 832 1.23 -29.34 13.24
CA ALA A 832 2.33 -28.88 12.40
C ALA A 832 1.81 -27.87 11.36
N GLY A 833 2.56 -26.81 11.07
CA GLY A 833 2.16 -25.86 10.02
C GLY A 833 2.27 -26.45 8.62
N LEU A 834 3.36 -27.18 8.33
CA LEU A 834 3.58 -27.87 7.05
C LEU A 834 4.10 -29.29 7.30
N ALA A 835 3.80 -30.20 6.38
CA ALA A 835 4.35 -31.54 6.33
C ALA A 835 4.97 -31.82 4.96
N TYR A 836 6.26 -32.14 4.92
CA TYR A 836 7.00 -32.45 3.69
C TYR A 836 7.19 -33.96 3.56
N PHE A 837 6.51 -34.57 2.59
CA PHE A 837 6.47 -36.01 2.39
C PHE A 837 7.71 -36.48 1.63
N GLN A 838 8.49 -37.34 2.29
CA GLN A 838 9.66 -37.96 1.66
C GLN A 838 9.27 -39.10 0.70
N GLU A 839 10.09 -39.39 -0.32
CA GLU A 839 9.87 -40.51 -1.26
C GLU A 839 9.76 -41.86 -0.54
N ALA A 840 10.49 -42.02 0.57
CA ALA A 840 10.36 -43.12 1.51
C ALA A 840 10.61 -42.60 2.94
N GLY A 841 9.68 -42.87 3.85
CA GLY A 841 9.80 -42.49 5.26
C GLY A 841 8.56 -41.79 5.82
N LYS A 842 8.68 -41.29 7.05
CA LYS A 842 7.67 -40.39 7.66
C LYS A 842 7.88 -38.96 7.12
N PRO A 843 6.84 -38.12 7.07
CA PRO A 843 6.99 -36.73 6.65
C PRO A 843 7.87 -35.96 7.63
N ASP A 844 8.62 -34.99 7.10
CA ASP A 844 9.30 -33.97 7.90
C ASP A 844 8.30 -32.86 8.24
N TYR A 845 8.18 -32.54 9.53
CA TYR A 845 7.26 -31.51 10.00
C TYR A 845 7.98 -30.18 10.12
N LEU A 846 7.50 -29.17 9.40
CA LEU A 846 7.99 -27.79 9.45
C LEU A 846 7.00 -26.90 10.21
N LEU A 847 7.50 -25.80 10.79
CA LEU A 847 6.71 -24.91 11.64
C LEU A 847 6.06 -25.70 12.80
N HIS A 848 6.85 -26.56 13.41
CA HIS A 848 6.48 -27.52 14.46
C HIS A 848 7.66 -27.63 15.43
N PRO A 849 7.49 -27.97 16.73
CA PRO A 849 8.62 -28.11 17.66
C PRO A 849 9.69 -29.15 17.27
N ARG A 850 9.44 -29.97 16.23
CA ARG A 850 10.40 -30.91 15.63
C ARG A 850 11.21 -30.31 14.48
N ASP A 851 10.90 -29.10 14.04
CA ASP A 851 11.51 -28.46 12.86
C ASP A 851 12.91 -27.93 13.17
N THR A 852 13.92 -28.66 12.71
CA THR A 852 15.32 -28.23 12.74
C THR A 852 15.77 -27.52 11.46
N THR A 853 14.92 -27.46 10.44
CA THR A 853 15.23 -26.90 9.12
C THR A 853 15.04 -25.40 9.11
N THR A 854 13.87 -24.92 9.53
CA THR A 854 13.59 -23.47 9.64
C THR A 854 13.86 -22.96 11.06
N GLY A 855 13.78 -23.85 12.04
CA GLY A 855 13.88 -23.52 13.46
C GLY A 855 12.62 -22.89 14.05
N LEU A 856 11.52 -22.79 13.30
CA LEU A 856 10.22 -22.27 13.74
C LEU A 856 9.36 -23.38 14.35
N SER A 857 8.64 -23.07 15.43
CA SER A 857 7.95 -24.08 16.22
C SER A 857 6.45 -24.11 16.02
N TYR A 858 5.82 -23.00 15.63
CA TYR A 858 4.36 -22.89 15.57
C TYR A 858 3.90 -22.03 14.39
N SER A 859 2.73 -22.36 13.84
CA SER A 859 2.09 -21.63 12.74
C SER A 859 0.69 -21.18 13.14
N LEU A 860 0.45 -19.87 13.20
CA LEU A 860 -0.82 -19.30 13.62
C LEU A 860 -1.97 -19.68 12.68
N LEU A 861 -1.76 -19.55 11.36
CA LEU A 861 -2.81 -19.74 10.35
C LEU A 861 -3.45 -21.13 10.45
N ALA A 862 -2.63 -22.17 10.58
CA ALA A 862 -3.11 -23.54 10.71
C ALA A 862 -3.97 -23.71 11.98
N MET A 863 -3.50 -23.20 13.11
CA MET A 863 -4.20 -23.35 14.39
C MET A 863 -5.53 -22.60 14.43
N ILE A 864 -5.55 -21.34 14.00
CA ILE A 864 -6.78 -20.52 14.07
C ILE A 864 -7.85 -21.07 13.12
N HIS A 865 -7.49 -21.53 11.92
CA HIS A 865 -8.48 -22.09 10.99
C HIS A 865 -8.99 -23.47 11.42
N ALA A 866 -8.16 -24.30 12.06
CA ALA A 866 -8.62 -25.55 12.65
C ALA A 866 -9.65 -25.30 13.78
N ILE A 867 -9.48 -24.23 14.57
CA ILE A 867 -10.47 -23.79 15.56
C ILE A 867 -11.74 -23.28 14.87
N ILE A 868 -11.62 -22.34 13.92
CA ILE A 868 -12.77 -21.74 13.20
C ILE A 868 -13.67 -22.81 12.57
N ASN A 869 -13.04 -23.86 12.02
CA ASN A 869 -13.72 -24.90 11.25
C ASN A 869 -14.08 -26.14 12.11
N ASP A 870 -14.06 -26.05 13.44
CA ASP A 870 -14.40 -27.15 14.37
C ASP A 870 -13.62 -28.46 14.13
N MET A 871 -12.37 -28.36 13.66
CA MET A 871 -11.52 -29.52 13.39
C MET A 871 -10.82 -30.06 14.63
N PHE A 872 -10.90 -29.34 15.75
CA PHE A 872 -10.36 -29.75 17.03
C PHE A 872 -11.46 -30.14 18.01
N SER A 873 -11.18 -31.13 18.85
CA SER A 873 -11.95 -31.33 20.07
C SER A 873 -11.86 -30.07 20.98
N PRO A 874 -12.80 -29.84 21.91
CA PRO A 874 -12.72 -28.72 22.84
C PRO A 874 -11.39 -28.62 23.60
N ASP A 875 -10.85 -29.75 24.06
CA ASP A 875 -9.56 -29.80 24.76
C ASP A 875 -8.38 -29.43 23.84
N GLN A 876 -8.40 -29.88 22.58
CA GLN A 876 -7.40 -29.48 21.58
C GLN A 876 -7.50 -27.99 21.26
N ALA A 877 -8.70 -27.44 21.08
CA ALA A 877 -8.89 -26.02 20.80
C ALA A 877 -8.36 -25.14 21.95
N GLU A 878 -8.69 -25.46 23.20
CA GLU A 878 -8.17 -24.78 24.39
C GLU A 878 -6.63 -24.88 24.45
N ALA A 879 -6.06 -26.08 24.22
CA ALA A 879 -4.61 -26.28 24.23
C ALA A 879 -3.90 -25.44 23.15
N HIS A 880 -4.47 -25.36 21.94
CA HIS A 880 -3.90 -24.57 20.85
C HIS A 880 -4.07 -23.06 21.08
N LEU A 881 -5.18 -22.60 21.67
CA LEU A 881 -5.34 -21.21 22.12
C LEU A 881 -4.30 -20.85 23.19
N ALA A 882 -4.01 -21.76 24.12
CA ALA A 882 -2.94 -21.58 25.09
C ALA A 882 -1.55 -21.49 24.42
N LEU A 883 -1.27 -22.30 23.39
CA LEU A 883 -0.04 -22.17 22.59
C LEU A 883 0.05 -20.81 21.89
N ILE A 884 -1.05 -20.36 21.27
CA ILE A 884 -1.12 -19.06 20.60
C ILE A 884 -0.82 -17.94 21.60
N ARG A 885 -1.53 -17.88 22.73
CA ARG A 885 -1.31 -16.87 23.77
C ARG A 885 0.12 -16.87 24.30
N LYS A 886 0.75 -18.04 24.40
CA LYS A 886 2.11 -18.17 24.95
C LYS A 886 3.21 -17.82 23.95
N HIS A 887 3.04 -18.19 22.68
CA HIS A 887 4.13 -18.20 21.70
C HIS A 887 3.89 -17.32 20.47
N LEU A 888 2.64 -16.98 20.17
CA LEU A 888 2.22 -16.32 18.92
C LEU A 888 1.44 -15.02 19.17
N THR A 889 1.56 -14.41 20.34
CA THR A 889 0.98 -13.08 20.61
C THR A 889 2.02 -12.12 21.15
N GLY A 890 1.87 -10.85 20.80
CA GLY A 890 2.59 -9.73 21.36
C GLY A 890 1.65 -8.57 21.69
N PRO A 891 2.18 -7.41 22.12
CA PRO A 891 1.37 -6.28 22.57
C PRO A 891 0.42 -5.72 21.50
N ASP A 892 0.76 -5.91 20.22
CA ASP A 892 0.03 -5.44 19.05
C ASP A 892 -0.87 -6.49 18.39
N GLY A 893 -0.79 -7.76 18.80
CA GLY A 893 -1.66 -8.82 18.28
C GLY A 893 -0.96 -10.14 18.01
N ALA A 894 -1.56 -10.94 17.12
CA ALA A 894 -1.14 -12.31 16.85
C ALA A 894 -0.10 -12.37 15.71
N ARG A 895 0.92 -13.22 15.89
CA ARG A 895 2.06 -13.39 14.98
C ARG A 895 1.91 -14.68 14.17
N LEU A 896 2.28 -14.64 12.89
CA LEU A 896 2.27 -15.79 11.98
C LEU A 896 3.13 -16.95 12.51
N PHE A 897 4.29 -16.64 13.10
CA PHE A 897 5.25 -17.59 13.66
C PHE A 897 5.75 -17.14 15.05
N ASP A 898 6.40 -18.05 15.78
CA ASP A 898 6.92 -17.82 17.14
C ASP A 898 8.14 -16.89 17.18
N LYS A 899 8.82 -16.72 16.05
CA LYS A 899 9.97 -15.83 15.84
C LYS A 899 10.18 -15.59 14.34
N PRO A 900 10.96 -14.58 13.94
CA PRO A 900 11.31 -14.40 12.54
C PRO A 900 12.16 -15.55 11.99
N MET A 901 12.03 -15.81 10.70
CA MET A 901 12.89 -16.75 9.98
C MET A 901 14.30 -16.16 9.85
N ALA A 902 15.33 -17.01 9.99
CA ALA A 902 16.72 -16.60 9.79
C ALA A 902 16.93 -16.07 8.36
N TYR A 903 17.77 -15.05 8.23
CA TYR A 903 18.06 -14.41 6.95
C TYR A 903 19.54 -14.57 6.60
N HIS A 904 19.82 -14.96 5.35
CA HIS A 904 21.17 -15.34 4.89
C HIS A 904 21.56 -14.56 3.64
N GLY A 905 21.53 -13.23 3.71
CA GLY A 905 21.89 -12.35 2.59
C GLY A 905 21.01 -12.52 1.35
N GLY A 906 19.75 -12.94 1.55
CA GLY A 906 18.75 -13.06 0.49
C GLY A 906 18.74 -14.37 -0.28
N LEU A 907 19.50 -15.38 0.16
CA LEU A 907 19.56 -16.69 -0.49
C LEU A 907 18.34 -17.54 -0.14
N GLN A 908 17.70 -18.09 -1.17
CA GLN A 908 16.52 -18.95 -1.04
C GLN A 908 16.93 -20.42 -0.97
N THR A 909 16.50 -21.11 0.09
CA THR A 909 16.75 -22.53 0.34
C THR A 909 15.47 -23.35 0.30
N ASN A 910 14.44 -22.96 1.07
CA ASN A 910 13.16 -23.67 1.11
C ASN A 910 12.02 -22.80 0.61
N PHE A 911 12.04 -21.52 0.98
CA PHE A 911 11.01 -20.55 0.61
C PHE A 911 11.59 -19.38 -0.17
N GLN A 912 10.74 -18.76 -1.00
CA GLN A 912 11.14 -17.65 -1.85
C GLN A 912 11.27 -16.35 -1.04
N ARG A 913 10.16 -15.62 -0.82
CA ARG A 913 10.24 -14.24 -0.32
C ARG A 913 10.56 -14.13 1.17
N ALA A 914 10.18 -15.14 1.97
CA ALA A 914 10.54 -15.19 3.40
C ALA A 914 12.06 -15.18 3.66
N GLU A 915 12.82 -15.76 2.72
CA GLU A 915 14.29 -15.85 2.78
C GLU A 915 14.99 -14.77 1.93
N SER A 916 14.28 -14.12 0.99
CA SER A 916 14.87 -13.13 0.08
C SER A 916 14.55 -11.66 0.41
N ALA A 917 13.50 -11.36 1.18
CA ALA A 917 13.21 -9.98 1.59
C ALA A 917 14.20 -9.48 2.65
N SER A 918 14.85 -8.34 2.38
CA SER A 918 15.80 -7.69 3.27
C SER A 918 15.10 -6.78 4.30
N PHE A 919 13.94 -6.24 3.96
CA PHE A 919 13.09 -5.45 4.86
C PHE A 919 12.32 -6.34 5.85
N PHE A 920 12.25 -5.91 7.12
CA PHE A 920 11.45 -6.56 8.16
C PHE A 920 10.11 -5.86 8.35
N GLY A 921 9.17 -6.15 7.45
CA GLY A 921 7.79 -5.67 7.54
C GLY A 921 6.87 -6.51 6.66
N ARG A 922 5.62 -6.08 6.49
CA ARG A 922 4.59 -6.88 5.79
C ARG A 922 4.45 -8.27 6.41
N GLU A 923 4.32 -9.33 5.60
CA GLU A 923 4.24 -10.72 6.09
C GLU A 923 5.55 -11.16 6.77
N ILE A 924 6.67 -10.53 6.45
CA ILE A 924 8.02 -10.86 6.97
C ILE A 924 8.17 -10.35 8.41
N GLY A 925 7.54 -9.23 8.75
CA GLY A 925 7.41 -8.69 10.11
C GLY A 925 6.58 -9.57 11.05
N ILE A 926 5.95 -10.63 10.49
CA ILE A 926 5.18 -11.69 11.14
C ILE A 926 3.93 -11.25 11.91
N MET A 927 3.67 -9.97 12.13
CA MET A 927 2.34 -9.46 12.50
C MET A 927 1.64 -8.92 11.24
N TYR A 928 0.80 -9.74 10.62
CA TYR A 928 -0.02 -9.34 9.48
C TYR A 928 -1.48 -9.26 9.89
N THR A 929 -2.09 -8.07 9.77
CA THR A 929 -3.40 -7.75 10.34
C THR A 929 -4.48 -8.69 9.84
N HIS A 930 -4.42 -9.16 8.58
CA HIS A 930 -5.38 -10.15 8.07
C HIS A 930 -5.37 -11.46 8.88
N ALA A 931 -4.20 -12.01 9.21
CA ALA A 931 -4.12 -13.23 10.01
C ALA A 931 -4.61 -12.99 11.45
N HIS A 932 -4.34 -11.81 11.99
CA HIS A 932 -4.89 -11.39 13.29
C HIS A 932 -6.42 -11.30 13.27
N LEU A 933 -7.04 -10.82 12.19
CA LEU A 933 -8.50 -10.81 12.05
C LEU A 933 -9.09 -12.22 12.07
N ARG A 934 -8.41 -13.21 11.47
CA ARG A 934 -8.81 -14.62 11.58
C ARG A 934 -8.58 -15.18 13.00
N TYR A 935 -7.59 -14.67 13.73
CA TYR A 935 -7.45 -14.98 15.16
C TYR A 935 -8.64 -14.43 15.97
N CYS A 936 -9.10 -13.21 15.69
CA CYS A 936 -10.34 -12.68 16.28
C CYS A 936 -11.53 -13.61 15.99
N GLU A 937 -11.66 -14.10 14.75
CA GLU A 937 -12.71 -15.06 14.37
C GLU A 937 -12.62 -16.36 15.17
N ALA A 938 -11.42 -16.91 15.36
CA ALA A 938 -11.22 -18.12 16.17
C ALA A 938 -11.65 -17.92 17.63
N LEU A 939 -11.31 -16.76 18.23
CA LEU A 939 -11.74 -16.42 19.59
C LEU A 939 -13.26 -16.28 19.70
N ALA A 940 -13.90 -15.66 18.71
CA ALA A 940 -15.36 -15.53 18.65
C ALA A 940 -16.06 -16.90 18.46
N ARG A 941 -15.48 -17.79 17.64
CA ARG A 941 -15.97 -19.16 17.47
C ARG A 941 -15.90 -19.94 18.78
N PHE A 942 -14.76 -19.84 19.48
CA PHE A 942 -14.53 -20.51 20.76
C PHE A 942 -15.42 -19.97 21.89
N GLY A 943 -15.71 -18.66 21.89
CA GLY A 943 -16.49 -18.00 22.94
C GLY A 943 -15.69 -17.18 23.93
N ASP A 944 -14.41 -16.89 23.64
CA ASP A 944 -13.58 -16.01 24.45
C ASP A 944 -13.93 -14.54 24.16
N ALA A 945 -15.01 -14.05 24.78
CA ALA A 945 -15.56 -12.73 24.49
C ALA A 945 -14.60 -11.59 24.84
N ASP A 946 -13.89 -11.70 25.96
CA ASP A 946 -12.90 -10.70 26.39
C ASP A 946 -11.67 -10.71 25.47
N GLY A 947 -11.14 -11.89 25.15
CA GLY A 947 -10.03 -12.03 24.22
C GLY A 947 -10.37 -11.53 22.82
N PHE A 948 -11.55 -11.89 22.31
CA PHE A 948 -12.03 -11.45 21.00
C PHE A 948 -12.11 -9.93 20.93
N PHE A 949 -12.74 -9.28 21.92
CA PHE A 949 -12.91 -7.84 21.92
C PHE A 949 -11.58 -7.10 22.11
N HIS A 950 -10.67 -7.63 22.92
CA HIS A 950 -9.32 -7.08 23.06
C HIS A 950 -8.56 -7.13 21.72
N ALA A 951 -8.56 -8.28 21.04
CA ALA A 951 -7.94 -8.43 19.73
C ALA A 951 -8.61 -7.51 18.67
N LEU A 952 -9.94 -7.42 18.68
CA LEU A 952 -10.69 -6.46 17.84
C LEU A 952 -10.30 -5.01 18.13
N GLY A 953 -9.92 -4.68 19.37
CA GLY A 953 -9.41 -3.36 19.74
C GLY A 953 -8.01 -3.08 19.20
N GLN A 954 -7.11 -4.07 19.17
CA GLN A 954 -5.72 -3.91 18.74
C GLN A 954 -5.59 -3.48 17.27
N LEU A 955 -6.53 -3.87 16.41
CA LEU A 955 -6.56 -3.48 15.00
C LEU A 955 -7.19 -2.10 14.75
N ASN A 956 -7.96 -1.57 15.70
CA ASN A 956 -8.66 -0.30 15.49
C ASN A 956 -7.63 0.84 15.57
N PRO A 957 -7.39 1.58 14.47
CA PRO A 957 -6.37 2.62 14.47
C PRO A 957 -6.76 3.83 15.33
N ILE A 958 -8.04 3.98 15.71
CA ILE A 958 -8.52 5.07 16.56
C ILE A 958 -7.95 4.93 17.97
N ALA A 959 -7.02 5.84 18.30
CA ALA A 959 -6.32 5.86 19.59
C ALA A 959 -5.72 4.48 19.96
N VAL A 960 -5.11 3.83 18.97
CA VAL A 960 -4.43 2.52 19.12
C VAL A 960 -3.39 2.52 20.24
N ARG A 961 -2.74 3.67 20.48
CA ARG A 961 -1.73 3.86 21.55
C ARG A 961 -2.28 3.66 22.96
N ASP A 962 -3.59 3.79 23.17
CA ASP A 962 -4.23 3.51 24.47
C ASP A 962 -4.18 2.01 24.82
N LEU A 963 -4.14 1.15 23.80
CA LEU A 963 -4.14 -0.30 23.96
C LEU A 963 -2.75 -0.91 23.70
N VAL A 964 -2.00 -0.32 22.77
CA VAL A 964 -0.68 -0.76 22.34
C VAL A 964 0.31 0.40 22.57
N GLU A 965 0.90 0.46 23.76
CA GLU A 965 1.78 1.57 24.17
C GLU A 965 2.96 1.79 23.20
N SER A 966 3.52 0.70 22.67
CA SER A 966 4.63 0.74 21.70
C SER A 966 4.20 1.05 20.26
N ALA A 967 2.92 1.28 19.99
CA ALA A 967 2.48 1.68 18.65
C ALA A 967 2.88 3.12 18.33
N THR A 968 3.50 3.33 17.18
CA THR A 968 3.79 4.69 16.70
C THR A 968 2.51 5.39 16.21
N PRO A 969 2.46 6.73 16.28
CA PRO A 969 1.37 7.51 15.73
C PRO A 969 1.11 7.16 14.26
N ARG A 970 -0.18 7.05 13.88
CA ARG A 970 -0.61 6.70 12.52
C ARG A 970 -1.97 7.31 12.18
N GLN A 971 -2.33 7.25 10.89
CA GLN A 971 -3.65 7.67 10.42
C GLN A 971 -4.76 6.82 11.06
N ALA A 972 -5.78 7.47 11.64
CA ALA A 972 -6.77 6.81 12.48
C ALA A 972 -8.09 6.44 11.78
N ASN A 973 -8.24 6.73 10.49
CA ASN A 973 -9.46 6.45 9.71
C ASN A 973 -9.24 5.43 8.57
N CYS A 974 -8.17 4.63 8.60
CA CYS A 974 -7.94 3.63 7.55
C CYS A 974 -7.30 2.34 8.07
N TYR A 975 -7.54 1.25 7.34
CA TYR A 975 -6.91 -0.03 7.58
C TYR A 975 -5.40 0.00 7.31
N TYR A 976 -4.62 -0.67 8.15
CA TYR A 976 -3.19 -0.93 7.97
C TYR A 976 -2.92 -2.45 7.94
N SER A 977 -2.08 -2.90 7.00
CA SER A 977 -1.93 -4.32 6.66
C SER A 977 -1.02 -5.13 7.59
N SER A 978 -0.11 -4.48 8.29
CA SER A 978 0.82 -5.09 9.23
C SER A 978 1.18 -4.14 10.38
N SER A 979 1.68 -4.72 11.47
CA SER A 979 2.34 -4.00 12.54
C SER A 979 3.82 -4.34 12.48
N ASP A 980 4.60 -3.44 11.89
CA ASP A 980 6.00 -3.67 11.56
C ASP A 980 6.87 -3.19 12.72
N ALA A 981 7.63 -4.08 13.36
CA ALA A 981 8.56 -3.67 14.42
C ALA A 981 9.75 -2.93 13.80
N ALA A 982 10.08 -1.75 14.33
CA ALA A 982 11.09 -0.83 13.80
C ALA A 982 12.55 -1.30 14.04
N PHE A 983 12.87 -2.50 13.59
CA PHE A 983 14.24 -3.01 13.51
C PHE A 983 14.92 -2.50 12.24
N LYS A 984 16.23 -2.31 12.31
CA LYS A 984 16.99 -1.77 11.18
C LYS A 984 17.18 -2.79 10.06
N ASP A 985 17.19 -4.08 10.39
CA ASP A 985 17.32 -5.17 9.44
C ASP A 985 16.86 -6.51 10.01
N ARG A 986 16.88 -7.55 9.16
CA ARG A 986 16.51 -8.93 9.51
C ARG A 986 17.43 -9.60 10.54
N TYR A 987 18.68 -9.15 10.67
CA TYR A 987 19.63 -9.73 11.62
C TYR A 987 19.32 -9.23 13.03
N GLU A 988 19.12 -7.91 13.19
CA GLU A 988 18.66 -7.32 14.46
C GLU A 988 17.30 -7.91 14.86
N ALA A 989 16.36 -8.01 13.92
CA ALA A 989 15.05 -8.58 14.19
C ALA A 989 15.14 -10.03 14.69
N TYR A 990 16.07 -10.84 14.16
CA TYR A 990 16.26 -12.23 14.60
C TYR A 990 16.90 -12.33 15.98
N ASP A 991 17.98 -11.59 16.22
CA ASP A 991 18.75 -11.66 17.47
C ASP A 991 18.01 -11.01 18.65
N GLU A 992 17.20 -9.98 18.38
CA GLU A 992 16.58 -9.15 19.42
C GLU A 992 15.05 -9.18 19.43
N TYR A 993 14.42 -10.18 18.78
CA TYR A 993 12.95 -10.26 18.65
C TYR A 993 12.19 -10.18 19.99
N ALA A 994 12.81 -10.61 21.09
CA ALA A 994 12.24 -10.51 22.43
C ALA A 994 11.87 -9.06 22.83
N ARG A 995 12.51 -8.04 22.23
CA ARG A 995 12.18 -6.62 22.42
C ARG A 995 10.77 -6.26 21.94
N VAL A 996 10.24 -6.97 20.94
CA VAL A 996 8.85 -6.78 20.49
C VAL A 996 7.88 -7.18 21.59
N ASN A 997 8.11 -8.34 22.22
CA ASN A 997 7.18 -8.89 23.20
C ASN A 997 7.20 -8.13 24.55
N ASN A 998 8.29 -7.42 24.86
CA ASN A 998 8.37 -6.57 26.05
C ASN A 998 8.06 -5.08 25.80
N GLY A 999 7.68 -4.72 24.56
CA GLY A 999 7.28 -3.35 24.19
C GLY A 999 8.43 -2.34 24.11
N SER A 1000 9.68 -2.77 23.99
CA SER A 1000 10.87 -1.87 23.91
C SER A 1000 11.31 -1.54 22.48
N VAL A 1001 10.50 -1.85 21.49
CA VAL A 1001 10.67 -1.45 20.09
C VAL A 1001 9.35 -0.88 19.60
N ASP A 1002 9.47 0.22 18.86
CA ASP A 1002 8.35 0.88 18.23
C ASP A 1002 7.71 -0.04 17.19
N LEU A 1003 6.38 0.02 17.11
CA LEU A 1003 5.57 -0.79 16.20
C LEU A 1003 4.87 0.15 15.22
N GLU A 1004 5.23 0.07 13.96
CA GLU A 1004 4.75 0.94 12.90
C GLU A 1004 3.53 0.36 12.17
N GLY A 1005 2.66 1.23 11.66
CA GLY A 1005 1.58 0.79 10.76
C GLY A 1005 2.13 0.53 9.36
N GLY A 1006 1.88 -0.66 8.83
CA GLY A 1006 2.23 -1.05 7.46
C GLY A 1006 1.41 -0.35 6.38
N TRP A 1007 1.31 -0.98 5.21
CA TRP A 1007 0.61 -0.42 4.04
C TRP A 1007 -0.91 -0.26 4.26
N ARG A 1008 -1.51 0.73 3.60
CA ARG A 1008 -2.86 1.20 3.93
C ARG A 1008 -3.89 1.00 2.84
N VAL A 1009 -5.15 0.89 3.28
CA VAL A 1009 -6.38 0.79 2.48
C VAL A 1009 -6.55 -0.53 1.71
N TYR A 1010 -5.59 -0.90 0.85
CA TYR A 1010 -5.75 -2.05 -0.04
C TYR A 1010 -5.53 -3.38 0.66
N SER A 1011 -6.62 -4.00 1.11
CA SER A 1011 -6.61 -5.33 1.70
C SER A 1011 -8.02 -5.89 1.81
N SER A 1012 -8.14 -7.22 1.75
CA SER A 1012 -9.36 -7.93 2.18
C SER A 1012 -9.70 -7.66 3.65
N GLY A 1013 -8.70 -7.29 4.47
CA GLY A 1013 -8.84 -7.08 5.90
C GLY A 1013 -9.93 -6.08 6.27
N ALA A 1014 -10.10 -4.99 5.52
CA ALA A 1014 -11.16 -4.02 5.80
C ALA A 1014 -12.58 -4.63 5.69
N GLY A 1015 -12.83 -5.48 4.69
CA GLY A 1015 -14.10 -6.20 4.55
C GLY A 1015 -14.32 -7.24 5.65
N ILE A 1016 -13.26 -7.94 6.05
CA ILE A 1016 -13.28 -8.88 7.18
C ILE A 1016 -13.56 -8.14 8.49
N CYS A 1017 -13.01 -6.94 8.72
CA CYS A 1017 -13.32 -6.11 9.89
C CYS A 1017 -14.83 -5.79 9.96
N VAL A 1018 -15.42 -5.36 8.83
CA VAL A 1018 -16.86 -5.08 8.75
C VAL A 1018 -17.67 -6.32 9.12
N ARG A 1019 -17.30 -7.49 8.57
CA ARG A 1019 -17.95 -8.75 8.93
C ARG A 1019 -17.77 -9.08 10.42
N LEU A 1020 -16.58 -8.96 11.00
CA LEU A 1020 -16.36 -9.26 12.41
C LEU A 1020 -17.17 -8.35 13.34
N ILE A 1021 -17.26 -7.05 13.03
CA ILE A 1021 -18.10 -6.12 13.79
C ILE A 1021 -19.58 -6.53 13.68
N MET A 1022 -20.07 -6.76 12.45
CA MET A 1022 -21.51 -7.02 12.22
C MET A 1022 -21.93 -8.44 12.65
N HIS A 1023 -21.20 -9.46 12.20
CA HIS A 1023 -21.57 -10.87 12.35
C HIS A 1023 -21.01 -11.55 13.61
N CYS A 1024 -19.97 -11.00 14.25
CA CYS A 1024 -19.38 -11.62 15.44
C CYS A 1024 -19.59 -10.76 16.68
N PHE A 1025 -19.19 -9.49 16.67
CA PHE A 1025 -19.36 -8.61 17.82
C PHE A 1025 -20.83 -8.30 18.09
N LEU A 1026 -21.55 -7.76 17.09
CA LEU A 1026 -23.00 -7.58 17.18
C LEU A 1026 -23.75 -8.90 16.95
N GLY A 1027 -23.15 -9.84 16.23
CA GLY A 1027 -23.74 -11.16 16.02
C GLY A 1027 -24.93 -11.18 15.08
N LEU A 1028 -25.12 -10.17 14.23
CA LEU A 1028 -26.31 -10.00 13.41
C LEU A 1028 -26.04 -10.39 11.96
N ARG A 1029 -26.51 -11.56 11.52
CA ARG A 1029 -26.39 -11.99 10.12
C ARG A 1029 -27.77 -12.07 9.47
N VAL A 1030 -28.02 -11.14 8.55
CA VAL A 1030 -29.27 -11.09 7.77
C VAL A 1030 -29.14 -12.00 6.55
N GLU A 1031 -30.08 -12.92 6.40
CA GLU A 1031 -30.23 -13.81 5.25
C GLU A 1031 -31.61 -13.57 4.60
N THR A 1032 -31.86 -14.11 3.41
CA THR A 1032 -33.17 -13.93 2.73
C THR A 1032 -34.31 -14.45 3.60
N GLU A 1033 -34.16 -15.68 4.10
CA GLU A 1033 -35.20 -16.43 4.81
C GLU A 1033 -35.05 -16.36 6.34
N SER A 1034 -33.97 -15.79 6.87
CA SER A 1034 -33.74 -15.77 8.32
C SER A 1034 -32.88 -14.61 8.82
N LEU A 1035 -32.91 -14.38 10.13
CA LEU A 1035 -31.95 -13.59 10.88
C LEU A 1035 -31.22 -14.55 11.83
N VAL A 1036 -29.90 -14.59 11.74
CA VAL A 1036 -29.06 -15.31 12.70
C VAL A 1036 -28.51 -14.33 13.72
N ILE A 1037 -28.63 -14.69 14.99
CA ILE A 1037 -28.16 -13.93 16.14
C ILE A 1037 -27.12 -14.79 16.87
N ASP A 1038 -25.86 -14.38 16.86
CA ASP A 1038 -24.75 -15.04 17.58
C ASP A 1038 -23.69 -14.04 18.09
N PRO A 1039 -24.07 -13.10 18.98
CA PRO A 1039 -23.13 -12.09 19.48
C PRO A 1039 -22.07 -12.70 20.39
N VAL A 1040 -20.88 -12.11 20.33
CA VAL A 1040 -19.77 -12.35 21.25
C VAL A 1040 -19.32 -11.01 21.82
N ILE A 1041 -19.81 -10.69 23.01
CA ILE A 1041 -19.70 -9.37 23.65
C ILE A 1041 -19.20 -9.56 25.09
N PRO A 1042 -18.11 -8.88 25.50
CA PRO A 1042 -17.66 -8.88 26.89
C PRO A 1042 -18.79 -8.62 27.89
N THR A 1043 -18.83 -9.38 28.99
CA THR A 1043 -19.87 -9.23 30.03
C THR A 1043 -19.85 -7.85 30.68
N LYS A 1044 -18.71 -7.17 30.66
CA LYS A 1044 -18.58 -5.76 31.11
C LYS A 1044 -19.42 -4.79 30.28
N LEU A 1045 -19.80 -5.15 29.05
CA LEU A 1045 -20.63 -4.33 28.15
C LEU A 1045 -22.13 -4.64 28.29
N ASP A 1046 -22.57 -5.23 29.41
CA ASP A 1046 -23.99 -5.44 29.68
C ASP A 1046 -24.83 -4.16 29.52
N GLY A 1047 -25.90 -4.25 28.74
CA GLY A 1047 -26.75 -3.10 28.40
C GLY A 1047 -26.25 -2.26 27.23
N MET A 1048 -25.19 -2.67 26.53
CA MET A 1048 -24.76 -2.05 25.27
C MET A 1048 -25.91 -2.00 24.26
N LYS A 1049 -25.98 -0.89 23.53
CA LYS A 1049 -26.96 -0.66 22.47
C LYS A 1049 -26.26 -0.48 21.14
N ALA A 1050 -26.82 -1.08 20.09
CA ALA A 1050 -26.45 -0.81 18.72
C ALA A 1050 -27.68 -0.34 17.94
N THR A 1051 -27.63 0.83 17.32
CA THR A 1051 -28.69 1.30 16.42
C THR A 1051 -28.22 1.08 14.98
N LEU A 1052 -29.04 0.44 14.17
CA LEU A 1052 -28.74 0.17 12.76
C LEU A 1052 -30.02 -0.14 11.98
N GLU A 1053 -29.94 -0.14 10.65
CA GLU A 1053 -31.05 -0.57 9.80
C GLU A 1053 -31.07 -2.10 9.62
N LEU A 1054 -32.19 -2.73 9.94
CA LEU A 1054 -32.50 -4.13 9.63
C LEU A 1054 -33.72 -4.19 8.72
N ALA A 1055 -33.59 -4.87 7.57
CA ALA A 1055 -34.63 -4.91 6.53
C ALA A 1055 -35.19 -3.52 6.14
N GLY A 1056 -34.32 -2.51 6.11
CA GLY A 1056 -34.66 -1.13 5.73
C GLY A 1056 -35.46 -0.37 6.80
N GLN A 1057 -35.48 -0.84 8.05
CA GLN A 1057 -36.09 -0.14 9.18
C GLN A 1057 -35.04 0.09 10.28
N PRO A 1058 -35.03 1.26 10.94
CA PRO A 1058 -34.14 1.52 12.06
C PRO A 1058 -34.53 0.67 13.27
N VAL A 1059 -33.57 -0.08 13.82
CA VAL A 1059 -33.74 -0.93 15.00
C VAL A 1059 -32.65 -0.62 16.01
N THR A 1060 -33.04 -0.48 17.28
CA THR A 1060 -32.11 -0.47 18.41
C THR A 1060 -32.02 -1.88 18.99
N VAL A 1061 -30.84 -2.48 18.93
CA VAL A 1061 -30.52 -3.76 19.53
C VAL A 1061 -29.93 -3.53 20.91
N ILE A 1062 -30.46 -4.18 21.94
CA ILE A 1062 -30.00 -4.09 23.32
C ILE A 1062 -29.47 -5.45 23.75
N TYR A 1063 -28.21 -5.50 24.20
CA TYR A 1063 -27.56 -6.74 24.63
C TYR A 1063 -27.57 -6.87 26.14
N GLN A 1064 -28.10 -8.00 26.63
CA GLN A 1064 -27.98 -8.45 28.01
C GLN A 1064 -27.01 -9.63 28.02
N THR A 1065 -25.79 -9.38 28.45
CA THR A 1065 -24.62 -10.22 28.17
C THR A 1065 -24.49 -11.47 29.06
N GLY A 1066 -25.30 -11.57 30.11
CA GLY A 1066 -25.27 -12.72 31.01
C GLY A 1066 -23.92 -12.88 31.71
N ASN A 1067 -23.48 -14.13 31.90
CA ASN A 1067 -22.20 -14.46 32.53
C ASN A 1067 -21.11 -14.87 31.53
N THR A 1068 -21.48 -15.26 30.31
CA THR A 1068 -20.52 -15.73 29.30
C THR A 1068 -20.27 -14.74 28.17
N GLY A 1069 -21.14 -13.74 27.98
CA GLY A 1069 -21.02 -12.79 26.88
C GLY A 1069 -21.32 -13.40 25.50
N SER A 1070 -21.83 -14.62 25.43
CA SER A 1070 -22.17 -15.33 24.19
C SER A 1070 -23.27 -16.37 24.41
N GLY A 1071 -23.81 -16.96 23.34
CA GLY A 1071 -24.82 -18.00 23.45
C GLY A 1071 -26.21 -17.44 23.80
N PRO A 1072 -26.93 -16.84 22.83
CA PRO A 1072 -28.23 -16.24 23.06
C PRO A 1072 -29.26 -17.25 23.58
N VAL A 1073 -29.96 -16.91 24.65
CA VAL A 1073 -31.02 -17.74 25.27
C VAL A 1073 -32.43 -17.23 24.95
N SER A 1074 -32.56 -15.94 24.61
CA SER A 1074 -33.82 -15.34 24.16
C SER A 1074 -33.58 -14.12 23.27
N ALA A 1075 -34.52 -13.88 22.36
CA ALA A 1075 -34.61 -12.65 21.60
C ALA A 1075 -36.06 -12.13 21.62
N GLU A 1076 -36.24 -10.84 21.91
CA GLU A 1076 -37.55 -10.19 21.96
C GLU A 1076 -37.56 -8.94 21.08
N LEU A 1077 -38.50 -8.87 20.13
CA LEU A 1077 -38.70 -7.69 19.29
C LEU A 1077 -39.97 -6.97 19.73
N ASN A 1078 -39.83 -5.70 20.13
CA ASN A 1078 -40.93 -4.87 20.64
C ASN A 1078 -41.70 -5.53 21.80
N GLY A 1079 -40.97 -6.21 22.69
CA GLY A 1079 -41.53 -6.93 23.85
C GLY A 1079 -42.26 -8.24 23.50
N LYS A 1080 -42.13 -8.73 22.26
CA LYS A 1080 -42.66 -10.04 21.85
C LYS A 1080 -41.51 -11.03 21.65
N PRO A 1081 -41.57 -12.23 22.26
CA PRO A 1081 -40.54 -13.25 22.08
C PRO A 1081 -40.53 -13.76 20.64
N LEU A 1082 -39.33 -14.00 20.11
CA LEU A 1082 -39.10 -14.60 18.81
C LEU A 1082 -38.82 -16.10 18.97
N GLU A 1083 -39.54 -16.92 18.21
CA GLU A 1083 -39.24 -18.35 18.11
C GLU A 1083 -37.99 -18.55 17.27
N PHE A 1084 -37.13 -19.48 17.70
CA PHE A 1084 -35.86 -19.73 17.04
C PHE A 1084 -35.48 -21.21 17.03
N THR A 1085 -34.59 -21.56 16.10
CA THR A 1085 -33.81 -22.80 16.12
C THR A 1085 -32.37 -22.50 16.55
N ARG A 1086 -31.67 -23.49 17.09
CA ARG A 1086 -30.27 -23.35 17.52
C ARG A 1086 -29.32 -23.66 16.35
N GLU A 1087 -28.28 -22.85 16.18
CA GLU A 1087 -27.17 -23.13 15.26
C GLU A 1087 -26.22 -24.20 15.83
N GLU A 1088 -25.15 -24.53 15.11
CA GLU A 1088 -24.12 -25.47 15.57
C GLU A 1088 -22.84 -24.75 16.00
N ASN A 1089 -22.31 -25.13 17.17
CA ASN A 1089 -21.02 -24.71 17.69
C ASN A 1089 -20.48 -25.79 18.64
N LEU A 1090 -19.24 -26.22 18.43
CA LEU A 1090 -18.62 -27.29 19.21
C LEU A 1090 -18.10 -26.85 20.59
N TYR A 1091 -17.76 -25.57 20.75
CA TYR A 1091 -17.01 -25.06 21.90
C TYR A 1091 -17.86 -24.31 22.92
N ARG A 1092 -18.99 -23.75 22.49
CA ARG A 1092 -19.89 -22.96 23.34
C ARG A 1092 -21.35 -23.14 22.96
N THR A 1093 -22.25 -22.57 23.76
CA THR A 1093 -23.65 -22.44 23.38
C THR A 1093 -23.75 -21.65 22.07
N ALA A 1094 -24.38 -22.29 21.07
CA ALA A 1094 -24.48 -21.72 19.73
C ALA A 1094 -25.51 -20.59 19.64
N GLY A 1095 -25.39 -19.83 18.56
CA GLY A 1095 -26.35 -18.81 18.14
C GLY A 1095 -27.75 -19.34 17.90
N ILE A 1096 -28.66 -18.43 17.58
CA ILE A 1096 -30.05 -18.72 17.25
C ILE A 1096 -30.40 -18.22 15.85
N ARG A 1097 -31.31 -18.92 15.18
CA ARG A 1097 -31.84 -18.57 13.86
C ARG A 1097 -33.33 -18.34 13.95
N ILE A 1098 -33.77 -17.21 13.42
CA ILE A 1098 -35.16 -16.75 13.47
C ILE A 1098 -35.66 -16.55 12.04
N MET A 1099 -36.82 -17.15 11.70
CA MET A 1099 -37.39 -17.04 10.35
C MET A 1099 -37.73 -15.59 9.98
N ALA A 1100 -37.41 -15.16 8.76
CA ALA A 1100 -37.54 -13.78 8.33
C ALA A 1100 -38.95 -13.22 8.48
N GLU A 1101 -39.97 -13.99 8.07
CA GLU A 1101 -41.38 -13.58 8.19
C GLU A 1101 -41.79 -13.30 9.64
N SER A 1102 -41.19 -14.01 10.61
CA SER A 1102 -41.60 -13.95 12.01
C SER A 1102 -41.22 -12.64 12.69
N TRP A 1103 -40.05 -12.08 12.37
CA TRP A 1103 -39.57 -10.83 12.95
C TRP A 1103 -39.89 -9.61 12.07
N LYS A 1104 -39.84 -9.73 10.74
CA LYS A 1104 -40.15 -8.61 9.81
C LYS A 1104 -41.57 -8.08 10.01
N LYS A 1105 -42.55 -8.96 10.29
CA LYS A 1105 -43.95 -8.55 10.57
C LYS A 1105 -44.14 -7.79 11.88
N LEU A 1106 -43.16 -7.82 12.78
CA LEU A 1106 -43.20 -7.15 14.08
C LEU A 1106 -42.52 -5.77 14.05
N LEU A 1107 -41.79 -5.46 12.98
CA LEU A 1107 -41.24 -4.12 12.75
C LEU A 1107 -42.38 -3.13 12.52
N THR A 1108 -42.26 -1.97 13.14
CA THR A 1108 -43.22 -0.87 13.04
C THR A 1108 -42.66 0.32 12.27
N GLY A 1109 -41.35 0.34 12.04
CA GLY A 1109 -40.60 1.45 11.46
C GLY A 1109 -40.48 2.66 12.39
N ARG A 1110 -40.80 2.51 13.68
CA ARG A 1110 -40.79 3.58 14.68
C ARG A 1110 -40.26 3.08 16.01
N ASN A 1111 -38.99 3.35 16.31
CA ASN A 1111 -38.33 2.98 17.56
C ASN A 1111 -38.40 1.46 17.85
N ASP A 1112 -38.23 0.64 16.82
CA ASP A 1112 -38.22 -0.81 17.00
C ASP A 1112 -37.03 -1.23 17.87
N THR A 1113 -37.29 -2.07 18.87
CA THR A 1113 -36.27 -2.50 19.85
C THR A 1113 -36.17 -4.02 19.87
N LEU A 1114 -34.97 -4.54 19.59
CA LEU A 1114 -34.62 -5.95 19.68
C LEU A 1114 -33.77 -6.17 20.95
N VAL A 1115 -34.28 -6.90 21.93
CA VAL A 1115 -33.53 -7.27 23.14
C VAL A 1115 -32.99 -8.69 22.96
N ILE A 1116 -31.69 -8.87 23.14
CA ILE A 1116 -31.01 -10.17 23.06
C ILE A 1116 -30.43 -10.48 24.44
N SER A 1117 -30.78 -11.63 25.01
CA SER A 1117 -30.24 -12.11 26.30
C SER A 1117 -29.32 -13.30 26.06
N LEU A 1118 -28.12 -13.26 26.65
CA LEU A 1118 -27.07 -14.28 26.56
C LEU A 1118 -26.99 -15.12 27.84
N THR A 1119 -26.18 -16.20 27.80
CA THR A 1119 -26.09 -17.20 28.88
C THR A 1119 -25.38 -16.69 30.13
#